data_AF-A0A6A5H6H0-F1
#
_entry.id   AF-A0A6A5H6H0-F1
#
_cell.length_a   1.000
_cell.length_b   1.000
_cell.length_c   1.000
_cell.angle_alpha   90.00
_cell.angle_beta   90.00
_cell.angle_gamma   90.00
#
_symmetry.space_group_name_H-M   'P 1'
#
loop_
_entity.id
_entity.type
_entity.pdbx_description
1 polymer ?
#
loop_
_entity_poly.entity_id
_entity_poly.type
_entity_poly.pdbx_seq_one_letter_code
_entity_poly.pdbx_strand_id
1 'polypeptide(L)'
;MQCIHYVLVVAILLSVNGGYSTNIDASVSTSSASKTPSVHNNFIKPTLHAIHTPSNFSNTALSDSASASASPNSSPPNSRYPFDLGNFLSHAKRVKRQSNNPLFGEFLHKMSVIARLANTILLQSDLINKTEMHYKIGELLNIGQLDIVFLKNMNTTHMLEFMEVVNKTISEIGKDVSDGENAVIYLYEMQNSMKDLPAIDKFPSRTDFSNKINELREKFEWAQFNESWPPLRKVSTVLNALNGFTNGSSTTKQMNEDVKLFTNVLDSIEYAKPFIIASNQHLTALSSFKDWNLEVRRSVMDQPERLVFSLYFRNELQKMLNASVESKYSISNKYKLIDDLKKNMQNVGDDFQTFKTNFLQYSNQPSADLRGFQALNRLSSEINEDWMDNALGMNQERRRKLIHSLNPIFALKNNSKLSNFSLSTDYKTGIAIEDMYLIADFLRERKGNSKDYDYSYTLERCLKDVGEIGWNEVSGALQSPKYSREAAEQFSILLDTKLLYEGLQPLIDDFNSVSSIINKYKDSHSSDLQFKVLTRVFDELKTSGSMEKLKKSVDRLMEFSNKFDAREFQNSLYRFLTWNEDLEGAMKSKFANEEYKFNKCFRDHEHDISMGYHDVRLLQNLRNFGEEGVNHVNAFIEKLADMKKLIDEQETTLILKNTNFNVSWEKLKTIDGAIVAKIDNAVESVKNLIELNKMEFVNKPEKMRDAIEYTNYGVDKSGTKLELEQKWKLGTGNLAFRSSSNYFKEALEKINFRKMKNISNVSVFFKELEGIPNMNFDFNSLISVLNYYIPIELNDTRREGLYQIRSEFIKISSMDLDFAKHFKSAADAFKKFGDFLDNCFTEDKPEDQDKTANAKAAAKADEHYIYIIISCVLFVVFVSAVVSFISWKKKWLCFRKEVIECEIIDNEPAEYPPPLTQDIIVIVIVNQIIIRTLVKFEQWMQLLNYVKSSSNSEERGFPYIPLDPRKYFDPNIRLMPYTALQSIRLHGNRFRTRIGTIFYAMQSPMEATNEHDDTREEFLELIVKDSSEYIIMAQDSNTSGIYYHQGVGSAKFGRFNVMTESETQFGGNSQNIVVRQLKITDGKKKLTRSVKQFQIKNWAQGQLLPPISHAELEMILTECSSSTTPVIVHSPSGTGPTMLIIGMEYISRNMECNEQMTFDDAFKRLVDKRYSSFNTWQEIGWLQCGVVYCLSVRHGVELSIYHQMNNSYLDMAVKGNGLPKGVKN
;
A
#
# COMPACT_ATOMS: atom_id res chain seq x y z
N MET A 1 -28.23 -28.15 -23.56
CA MET A 1 -27.90 -27.44 -24.82
C MET A 1 -27.64 -25.99 -24.45
N GLN A 2 -26.61 -25.31 -24.96
CA GLN A 2 -25.54 -25.75 -25.87
C GLN A 2 -24.19 -25.81 -25.13
N CYS A 3 -23.43 -26.90 -25.28
CA CYS A 3 -21.97 -26.92 -25.01
C CYS A 3 -21.26 -28.16 -25.61
N ILE A 4 -21.82 -28.75 -26.68
CA ILE A 4 -21.22 -29.88 -27.42
C ILE A 4 -21.38 -29.56 -28.91
N HIS A 5 -20.66 -28.53 -29.39
CA HIS A 5 -20.64 -28.13 -30.80
C HIS A 5 -19.28 -27.64 -31.32
N TYR A 6 -18.30 -27.34 -30.45
CA TYR A 6 -16.97 -26.87 -30.89
C TYR A 6 -15.86 -27.94 -30.92
N VAL A 7 -16.06 -29.10 -30.28
CA VAL A 7 -15.08 -30.20 -30.29
C VAL A 7 -15.24 -31.11 -31.51
N LEU A 8 -16.41 -31.12 -32.17
CA LEU A 8 -16.72 -32.05 -33.26
C LEU A 8 -16.32 -31.59 -34.68
N VAL A 9 -15.94 -30.31 -34.85
CA VAL A 9 -15.70 -29.73 -36.19
C VAL A 9 -14.26 -29.94 -36.68
N VAL A 10 -13.27 -29.94 -35.77
CA VAL A 10 -11.84 -30.07 -36.15
C VAL A 10 -11.46 -31.51 -36.51
N ALA A 11 -12.16 -32.51 -35.94
CA ALA A 11 -11.84 -33.93 -36.13
C ALA A 11 -12.24 -34.53 -37.49
N ILE A 12 -12.93 -33.77 -38.36
CA ILE A 12 -13.52 -34.27 -39.62
C ILE A 12 -12.74 -33.83 -40.88
N LEU A 13 -11.79 -32.88 -40.76
CA LEU A 13 -11.08 -32.30 -41.91
C LEU A 13 -9.65 -32.83 -42.16
N LEU A 14 -9.15 -33.80 -41.39
CA LEU A 14 -7.80 -34.34 -41.56
C LEU A 14 -7.70 -35.87 -41.38
N SER A 15 -7.98 -36.64 -42.44
CA SER A 15 -7.17 -37.80 -42.89
C SER A 15 -7.82 -38.54 -44.08
N VAL A 16 -6.99 -39.21 -44.91
CA VAL A 16 -7.35 -40.13 -46.04
C VAL A 16 -8.03 -39.42 -47.24
N ASN A 17 -7.56 -39.39 -48.50
CA ASN A 17 -6.35 -39.83 -49.24
C ASN A 17 -6.18 -38.83 -50.43
N GLY A 18 -5.10 -38.76 -51.22
CA GLY A 18 -3.84 -39.52 -51.29
C GLY A 18 -3.54 -40.09 -52.69
N GLY A 19 -2.54 -39.54 -53.43
CA GLY A 19 -1.89 -40.23 -54.56
C GLY A 19 -1.60 -39.44 -55.86
N TYR A 20 -0.35 -39.55 -56.36
CA TYR A 20 0.19 -39.27 -57.72
C TYR A 20 0.18 -37.80 -58.23
N SER A 21 1.29 -37.16 -58.67
CA SER A 21 2.31 -37.45 -59.72
C SER A 21 1.83 -37.04 -61.13
N THR A 22 2.59 -36.38 -62.03
CA THR A 22 4.06 -36.37 -62.29
C THR A 22 4.63 -35.02 -62.84
N ASN A 23 5.95 -34.82 -62.67
CA ASN A 23 6.94 -34.34 -63.67
C ASN A 23 7.10 -32.85 -64.16
N ILE A 24 8.40 -32.48 -64.21
CA ILE A 24 9.18 -31.87 -65.33
C ILE A 24 9.60 -30.37 -65.28
N ASP A 25 10.92 -30.16 -65.47
CA ASP A 25 11.69 -28.95 -65.86
C ASP A 25 11.62 -27.67 -64.98
N ALA A 26 12.57 -26.71 -64.99
CA ALA A 26 14.02 -26.64 -65.29
C ALA A 26 14.52 -25.20 -64.95
N SER A 27 15.80 -24.79 -64.99
CA SER A 27 17.09 -25.33 -64.48
C SER A 27 18.18 -24.21 -64.63
N VAL A 28 19.42 -24.38 -64.10
CA VAL A 28 20.63 -23.53 -64.41
C VAL A 28 20.54 -22.05 -63.91
N SER A 29 21.60 -21.27 -63.59
CA SER A 29 22.96 -21.52 -63.05
C SER A 29 23.64 -20.21 -62.52
N THR A 30 24.77 -20.33 -61.83
CA THR A 30 25.96 -19.43 -61.83
C THR A 30 25.88 -17.87 -61.74
N SER A 31 26.33 -17.34 -60.59
CA SER A 31 27.48 -16.40 -60.44
C SER A 31 27.49 -14.90 -60.85
N SER A 32 28.37 -14.17 -60.15
CA SER A 32 29.20 -13.00 -60.56
C SER A 32 28.70 -11.54 -60.41
N ALA A 33 29.07 -10.94 -59.27
CA ALA A 33 30.05 -9.87 -59.10
C ALA A 33 30.00 -8.52 -59.89
N SER A 34 30.24 -7.43 -59.12
CA SER A 34 30.79 -6.11 -59.51
C SER A 34 29.81 -5.15 -60.26
N LYS A 35 29.90 -3.81 -60.14
CA LYS A 35 31.03 -2.91 -59.79
C LYS A 35 30.62 -1.67 -58.97
N THR A 36 31.61 -1.03 -58.35
CA THR A 36 31.60 0.39 -57.96
C THR A 36 31.76 1.31 -59.20
N PRO A 37 31.43 2.61 -59.10
CA PRO A 37 32.48 3.58 -58.73
C PRO A 37 32.01 4.72 -57.80
N SER A 38 32.96 5.28 -57.06
CA SER A 38 32.88 6.61 -56.42
C SER A 38 33.43 7.69 -57.37
N VAL A 39 33.14 8.99 -57.13
CA VAL A 39 34.07 10.10 -57.46
C VAL A 39 33.61 11.44 -56.81
N HIS A 40 34.42 11.91 -55.84
CA HIS A 40 35.02 13.27 -55.73
C HIS A 40 34.19 14.53 -55.38
N ASN A 41 34.78 15.62 -54.85
CA ASN A 41 35.96 15.84 -53.96
C ASN A 41 36.02 17.34 -53.55
N ASN A 42 37.01 17.72 -52.71
CA ASN A 42 37.65 19.06 -52.62
C ASN A 42 36.87 20.25 -51.99
N PHE A 43 37.49 21.26 -51.32
CA PHE A 43 38.73 21.32 -50.51
C PHE A 43 38.84 22.72 -49.80
N ILE A 44 39.51 22.80 -48.62
CA ILE A 44 40.21 23.98 -48.02
C ILE A 44 39.47 25.35 -47.76
N LYS A 45 39.35 25.74 -46.46
CA LYS A 45 40.14 26.75 -45.67
C LYS A 45 40.46 28.17 -46.29
N PRO A 46 40.97 29.21 -45.55
CA PRO A 46 41.22 29.37 -44.08
C PRO A 46 41.00 30.78 -43.41
N THR A 47 41.00 30.86 -42.06
CA THR A 47 41.55 31.97 -41.18
C THR A 47 40.91 33.40 -41.21
N LEU A 48 41.17 34.40 -40.31
CA LEU A 48 42.10 34.59 -39.16
C LEU A 48 41.59 35.68 -38.13
N HIS A 49 41.83 35.50 -36.81
CA HIS A 49 42.03 36.53 -35.72
C HIS A 49 41.00 37.69 -35.48
N ALA A 50 41.02 38.51 -34.39
CA ALA A 50 41.93 38.69 -33.24
C ALA A 50 41.26 39.36 -31.98
N ILE A 51 41.82 39.11 -30.77
CA ILE A 51 42.06 40.09 -29.65
C ILE A 51 40.80 40.71 -28.94
N HIS A 52 40.63 40.73 -27.60
CA HIS A 52 41.57 41.13 -26.52
C HIS A 52 41.29 40.45 -25.15
N THR A 53 42.36 40.14 -24.40
CA THR A 53 42.41 39.95 -22.92
C THR A 53 43.42 40.96 -22.33
N PRO A 54 43.53 41.18 -20.99
CA PRO A 54 44.06 40.24 -19.97
C PRO A 54 42.98 39.95 -18.89
N SER A 55 43.15 39.69 -17.57
CA SER A 55 44.26 39.77 -16.58
C SER A 55 43.82 39.04 -15.27
N ASN A 56 44.65 38.60 -14.31
CA ASN A 56 46.11 38.35 -14.26
C ASN A 56 46.49 37.54 -12.98
N PHE A 57 47.08 36.33 -13.15
CA PHE A 57 48.02 35.65 -12.22
C PHE A 57 47.53 35.19 -10.81
N SER A 58 48.19 34.23 -10.12
CA SER A 58 49.59 33.74 -10.26
C SER A 58 49.82 32.24 -9.93
N ASN A 59 50.91 31.68 -10.51
CA ASN A 59 51.86 30.69 -9.94
C ASN A 59 51.42 29.20 -9.81
N THR A 60 51.89 28.23 -10.64
CA THR A 60 53.26 27.64 -10.89
C THR A 60 53.53 26.35 -10.08
N ALA A 61 54.21 25.29 -10.57
CA ALA A 61 54.85 25.03 -11.87
C ALA A 61 55.19 23.51 -12.08
N LEU A 62 55.44 23.11 -13.35
CA LEU A 62 56.38 22.08 -13.87
C LEU A 62 56.32 20.62 -13.33
N SER A 63 56.70 19.55 -14.07
CA SER A 63 57.48 19.39 -15.32
C SER A 63 57.12 18.12 -16.12
N ASP A 64 57.37 18.15 -17.44
CA ASP A 64 57.78 17.05 -18.38
C ASP A 64 56.91 15.76 -18.52
N SER A 65 56.33 15.42 -19.69
CA SER A 65 56.88 14.92 -21.00
C SER A 65 57.02 13.38 -21.07
N ALA A 66 56.84 12.65 -22.19
CA ALA A 66 56.61 13.04 -23.59
C ALA A 66 55.78 12.00 -24.42
N SER A 67 55.47 12.39 -25.65
CA SER A 67 54.75 11.75 -26.78
C SER A 67 55.03 10.28 -27.18
N ALA A 68 54.02 9.59 -27.75
CA ALA A 68 54.13 8.71 -28.94
C ALA A 68 52.74 8.40 -29.59
N SER A 69 52.68 7.88 -30.83
CA SER A 69 51.40 7.75 -31.60
C SER A 69 51.27 6.52 -32.52
N ALA A 70 50.06 5.94 -32.54
CA ALA A 70 49.36 5.25 -33.64
C ALA A 70 49.80 3.86 -34.21
N SER A 71 48.90 2.86 -34.04
CA SER A 71 48.50 1.81 -35.01
C SER A 71 49.48 0.66 -35.41
N PRO A 72 49.00 -0.45 -36.02
CA PRO A 72 47.84 -1.30 -35.70
C PRO A 72 48.13 -2.85 -35.77
N ASN A 73 47.08 -3.69 -35.73
CA ASN A 73 47.04 -5.17 -35.94
C ASN A 73 47.52 -6.04 -34.74
N SER A 74 46.84 -7.07 -34.22
CA SER A 74 46.03 -8.11 -34.88
C SER A 74 45.30 -9.04 -33.88
N SER A 75 44.08 -9.47 -34.24
CA SER A 75 43.33 -10.67 -33.75
C SER A 75 42.84 -10.77 -32.27
N PRO A 76 41.73 -11.49 -31.99
CA PRO A 76 41.00 -11.39 -30.71
C PRO A 76 41.12 -12.60 -29.77
N PRO A 77 40.91 -12.40 -28.45
CA PRO A 77 40.48 -13.47 -27.54
C PRO A 77 39.28 -13.09 -26.64
N ASN A 78 38.24 -13.92 -26.69
CA ASN A 78 37.22 -14.19 -25.65
C ASN A 78 36.54 -13.01 -24.92
N SER A 79 35.27 -12.79 -25.22
CA SER A 79 34.36 -11.98 -24.40
C SER A 79 34.20 -12.57 -22.98
N ARG A 80 34.72 -11.86 -21.97
CA ARG A 80 34.34 -12.02 -20.56
C ARG A 80 33.40 -10.88 -20.15
N TYR A 81 32.47 -11.21 -19.26
CA TYR A 81 31.40 -10.35 -18.78
C TYR A 81 31.85 -8.94 -18.33
N PRO A 82 31.14 -7.87 -18.73
CA PRO A 82 31.38 -6.52 -18.22
C PRO A 82 30.75 -6.30 -16.83
N PHE A 83 31.34 -6.94 -15.81
CA PHE A 83 31.10 -6.61 -14.41
C PHE A 83 32.43 -6.43 -13.67
N ASP A 84 33.23 -5.45 -14.11
CA ASP A 84 34.41 -5.03 -13.37
C ASP A 84 34.00 -4.23 -12.13
N LEU A 85 34.05 -4.92 -10.98
CA LEU A 85 33.66 -4.42 -9.66
C LEU A 85 34.55 -3.26 -9.16
N GLY A 86 35.62 -2.91 -9.89
CA GLY A 86 36.59 -1.89 -9.49
C GLY A 86 36.04 -0.47 -9.30
N ASN A 87 35.16 0.01 -10.20
CA ASN A 87 34.87 1.45 -10.27
C ASN A 87 33.93 2.01 -9.18
N PHE A 88 33.11 1.18 -8.53
CA PHE A 88 32.32 1.59 -7.35
C PHE A 88 33.19 1.83 -6.09
N LEU A 89 34.47 1.43 -6.10
CA LEU A 89 35.35 1.54 -4.93
C LEU A 89 35.93 2.94 -4.69
N SER A 90 35.70 3.91 -5.60
CA SER A 90 36.19 5.29 -5.48
C SER A 90 35.54 6.03 -4.30
N HIS A 91 34.20 6.11 -4.30
CA HIS A 91 33.42 6.78 -3.25
C HIS A 91 33.27 5.94 -1.97
N ALA A 92 33.39 4.62 -2.07
CA ALA A 92 33.33 3.71 -0.91
C ALA A 92 34.42 3.94 0.15
N LYS A 93 35.47 4.73 -0.13
CA LYS A 93 36.63 4.93 0.75
C LYS A 93 36.33 5.60 2.10
N ARG A 94 35.23 6.36 2.26
CA ARG A 94 34.81 6.91 3.57
C ARG A 94 33.80 6.04 4.32
N VAL A 95 33.02 5.20 3.63
CA VAL A 95 31.93 4.38 4.24
C VAL A 95 32.43 3.02 4.75
N LYS A 96 33.59 2.55 4.28
CA LYS A 96 34.20 1.22 4.54
C LYS A 96 34.52 0.83 6.00
N ARG A 97 34.01 1.56 7.01
CA ARG A 97 34.24 1.28 8.45
C ARG A 97 33.02 0.75 9.23
N GLN A 98 31.79 0.88 8.73
CA GLN A 98 30.58 0.60 9.54
C GLN A 98 29.82 -0.70 9.24
N SER A 99 30.18 -1.48 8.21
CA SER A 99 29.53 -2.77 7.89
C SER A 99 30.44 -4.00 8.00
N ASN A 100 31.71 -3.83 8.39
CA ASN A 100 32.70 -4.91 8.40
C ASN A 100 32.65 -5.78 9.67
N ASN A 101 31.51 -6.43 9.92
CA ASN A 101 31.51 -7.70 10.66
C ASN A 101 31.60 -8.85 9.64
N PRO A 102 32.81 -9.37 9.32
CA PRO A 102 32.96 -10.39 8.28
C PRO A 102 32.22 -11.69 8.62
N LEU A 103 31.99 -11.97 9.91
CA LEU A 103 31.25 -13.16 10.36
C LEU A 103 29.75 -13.03 10.08
N PHE A 104 29.20 -11.81 10.10
CA PHE A 104 27.82 -11.56 9.65
C PHE A 104 27.71 -11.68 8.12
N GLY A 105 28.70 -11.19 7.36
CA GLY A 105 28.75 -11.38 5.90
C GLY A 105 28.82 -12.86 5.51
N GLU A 106 29.66 -13.65 6.20
CA GLU A 106 29.74 -15.10 6.05
C GLU A 106 28.42 -15.81 6.39
N PHE A 107 27.75 -15.39 7.46
CA PHE A 107 26.45 -15.93 7.88
C PHE A 107 25.32 -15.61 6.87
N LEU A 108 25.26 -14.38 6.36
CA LEU A 108 24.29 -13.95 5.35
C LEU A 108 24.50 -14.67 4.01
N HIS A 109 25.76 -14.93 3.61
CA HIS A 109 26.06 -15.78 2.44
C HIS A 109 25.42 -17.16 2.60
N LYS A 110 25.66 -17.84 3.74
CA LYS A 110 25.10 -19.17 4.02
C LYS A 110 23.57 -19.20 3.95
N MET A 111 22.89 -18.21 4.53
CA MET A 111 21.43 -18.09 4.42
C MET A 111 20.98 -17.85 2.97
N SER A 112 21.71 -17.05 2.20
CA SER A 112 21.42 -16.80 0.79
C SER A 112 21.59 -18.06 -0.08
N VAL A 113 22.60 -18.90 0.21
CA VAL A 113 22.79 -20.20 -0.45
C VAL A 113 21.65 -21.16 -0.10
N ILE A 114 21.17 -21.18 1.15
CA ILE A 114 20.02 -22.00 1.57
C ILE A 114 18.73 -21.55 0.85
N ALA A 115 18.46 -20.24 0.75
CA ALA A 115 17.33 -19.73 -0.02
C ALA A 115 17.43 -20.06 -1.52
N ARG A 116 18.61 -19.84 -2.15
CA ARG A 116 18.87 -20.25 -3.54
C ARG A 116 18.62 -21.75 -3.74
N LEU A 117 19.02 -22.60 -2.81
CA LEU A 117 18.80 -24.05 -2.87
C LEU A 117 17.31 -24.39 -2.76
N ALA A 118 16.58 -23.80 -1.81
CA ALA A 118 15.16 -24.01 -1.62
C ALA A 118 14.35 -23.59 -2.87
N ASN A 119 14.62 -22.40 -3.41
CA ASN A 119 14.04 -21.90 -4.67
C ASN A 119 14.38 -22.81 -5.86
N THR A 120 15.62 -23.32 -5.94
CA THR A 120 16.04 -24.22 -7.02
C THR A 120 15.34 -25.57 -6.97
N ILE A 121 15.11 -26.13 -5.78
CA ILE A 121 14.36 -27.38 -5.62
C ILE A 121 12.88 -27.15 -5.97
N LEU A 122 12.27 -26.04 -5.53
CA LEU A 122 10.89 -25.69 -5.89
C LEU A 122 10.72 -25.49 -7.40
N LEU A 123 11.59 -24.69 -8.03
CA LEU A 123 11.55 -24.46 -9.47
C LEU A 123 11.78 -25.76 -10.25
N GLN A 124 12.62 -26.68 -9.77
CA GLN A 124 12.73 -28.01 -10.39
C GLN A 124 11.43 -28.82 -10.19
N SER A 125 10.84 -28.79 -8.99
CA SER A 125 9.56 -29.46 -8.67
C SER A 125 8.42 -29.00 -9.59
N ASP A 126 8.27 -27.69 -9.79
CA ASP A 126 7.24 -27.12 -10.66
C ASP A 126 7.41 -27.54 -12.12
N LEU A 127 8.65 -27.55 -12.63
CA LEU A 127 8.94 -28.00 -14.00
C LEU A 127 8.72 -29.51 -14.19
N ILE A 128 8.84 -30.33 -13.13
CA ILE A 128 8.49 -31.76 -13.15
C ILE A 128 6.97 -31.94 -13.16
N ASN A 129 6.29 -31.32 -12.20
CA ASN A 129 4.86 -31.45 -11.95
C ASN A 129 4.00 -30.68 -12.97
N LYS A 130 4.63 -29.81 -13.77
CA LYS A 130 4.03 -28.89 -14.75
C LYS A 130 3.14 -27.82 -14.12
N THR A 131 3.50 -27.38 -12.91
CA THR A 131 2.85 -26.26 -12.20
C THR A 131 3.09 -24.96 -12.97
N GLU A 132 2.02 -24.23 -13.31
CA GLU A 132 2.06 -22.84 -13.82
C GLU A 132 3.09 -22.57 -14.94
N MET A 133 3.24 -23.52 -15.87
CA MET A 133 4.30 -23.51 -16.90
C MET A 133 4.37 -22.24 -17.76
N HIS A 134 3.28 -21.49 -17.89
CA HIS A 134 3.20 -20.23 -18.62
C HIS A 134 3.92 -19.06 -17.92
N TYR A 135 4.07 -19.11 -16.58
CA TYR A 135 4.83 -18.12 -15.80
C TYR A 135 6.30 -18.48 -15.59
N LYS A 136 6.70 -19.75 -15.76
CA LYS A 136 8.05 -20.21 -15.38
C LYS A 136 9.19 -19.55 -16.17
N ILE A 137 8.95 -18.96 -17.34
CA ILE A 137 9.95 -18.11 -18.03
C ILE A 137 10.11 -16.74 -17.32
N GLY A 138 9.03 -16.11 -16.86
CA GLY A 138 9.11 -14.88 -16.07
C GLY A 138 9.84 -15.08 -14.74
N GLU A 139 9.60 -16.21 -14.07
CA GLU A 139 10.34 -16.61 -12.87
C GLU A 139 11.83 -16.89 -13.14
N LEU A 140 12.15 -17.58 -14.25
CA LEU A 140 13.53 -17.84 -14.68
C LEU A 140 14.29 -16.55 -15.02
N LEU A 141 13.62 -15.55 -15.58
CA LEU A 141 14.18 -14.23 -15.92
C LEU A 141 14.12 -13.22 -14.77
N ASN A 142 13.52 -13.59 -13.62
CA ASN A 142 13.30 -12.74 -12.45
C ASN A 142 12.54 -11.43 -12.79
N ILE A 143 11.36 -11.58 -13.41
CA ILE A 143 10.41 -10.50 -13.75
C ILE A 143 8.97 -10.77 -13.24
N GLY A 144 8.88 -11.56 -12.16
CA GLY A 144 7.61 -11.98 -11.56
C GLY A 144 6.88 -13.06 -12.37
N GLN A 145 5.63 -13.33 -12.00
CA GLN A 145 4.74 -14.25 -12.71
C GLN A 145 4.14 -13.58 -13.95
N LEU A 146 4.99 -13.33 -14.96
CA LEU A 146 4.60 -12.75 -16.25
C LEU A 146 4.45 -13.85 -17.30
N ASP A 147 3.34 -13.83 -18.04
CA ASP A 147 3.00 -14.86 -19.03
C ASP A 147 3.92 -14.81 -20.26
N ILE A 148 4.44 -15.98 -20.67
CA ILE A 148 5.21 -16.18 -21.90
C ILE A 148 4.48 -15.65 -23.15
N VAL A 149 3.16 -15.74 -23.22
CA VAL A 149 2.34 -15.22 -24.33
C VAL A 149 2.39 -13.69 -24.36
N PHE A 150 2.35 -13.04 -23.20
CA PHE A 150 2.48 -11.58 -23.10
C PHE A 150 3.88 -11.12 -23.51
N LEU A 151 4.94 -11.80 -23.02
CA LEU A 151 6.33 -11.55 -23.43
C LEU A 151 6.57 -11.69 -24.94
N LYS A 152 5.94 -12.69 -25.59
CA LYS A 152 5.99 -12.86 -27.04
C LYS A 152 5.19 -11.79 -27.80
N ASN A 153 4.09 -11.30 -27.23
CA ASN A 153 3.20 -10.36 -27.92
C ASN A 153 3.62 -8.88 -27.83
N MET A 154 4.55 -8.51 -26.92
CA MET A 154 5.12 -7.16 -26.84
C MET A 154 5.60 -6.64 -28.21
N ASN A 155 5.15 -5.45 -28.60
CA ASN A 155 5.51 -4.81 -29.86
C ASN A 155 6.61 -3.76 -29.67
N THR A 156 7.84 -4.24 -29.44
CA THR A 156 9.03 -3.40 -29.27
C THR A 156 9.29 -2.47 -30.47
N THR A 157 8.83 -2.82 -31.67
CA THR A 157 8.93 -1.96 -32.86
C THR A 157 8.04 -0.73 -32.73
N HIS A 158 6.75 -0.88 -32.45
CA HIS A 158 5.86 0.28 -32.20
C HIS A 158 6.32 1.12 -31.00
N MET A 159 6.93 0.50 -29.98
CA MET A 159 7.51 1.26 -28.85
C MET A 159 8.64 2.18 -29.33
N LEU A 160 9.59 1.68 -30.14
CA LEU A 160 10.66 2.52 -30.71
C LEU A 160 10.11 3.61 -31.64
N GLU A 161 9.14 3.29 -32.50
CA GLU A 161 8.44 4.28 -33.34
C GLU A 161 7.78 5.39 -32.50
N PHE A 162 7.15 5.03 -31.38
CA PHE A 162 6.59 6.01 -30.44
C PHE A 162 7.69 6.84 -29.75
N MET A 163 8.82 6.24 -29.39
CA MET A 163 9.95 6.97 -28.79
C MET A 163 10.61 7.95 -29.79
N GLU A 164 10.60 7.69 -31.10
CA GLU A 164 10.98 8.68 -32.11
C GLU A 164 10.03 9.89 -32.11
N VAL A 165 8.70 9.65 -31.98
CA VAL A 165 7.71 10.72 -31.84
C VAL A 165 7.90 11.51 -30.54
N VAL A 166 8.22 10.85 -29.42
CA VAL A 166 8.57 11.50 -28.15
C VAL A 166 9.80 12.41 -28.34
N ASN A 167 10.89 11.90 -28.93
CA ASN A 167 12.13 12.65 -29.14
C ASN A 167 11.93 13.89 -30.03
N LYS A 168 11.17 13.72 -31.12
CA LYS A 168 10.76 14.84 -31.99
C LYS A 168 9.93 15.86 -31.21
N THR A 169 8.97 15.41 -30.41
CA THR A 169 8.09 16.29 -29.61
C THR A 169 8.90 17.10 -28.60
N ILE A 170 9.85 16.49 -27.90
CA ILE A 170 10.79 17.17 -26.98
C ILE A 170 11.59 18.26 -27.71
N SER A 171 12.07 17.95 -28.92
CA SER A 171 12.81 18.90 -29.76
C SER A 171 11.98 20.11 -30.18
N GLU A 172 10.67 19.93 -30.43
CA GLU A 172 9.74 20.99 -30.85
C GLU A 172 9.14 21.79 -29.68
N ILE A 173 9.09 21.25 -28.46
CA ILE A 173 8.61 21.95 -27.24
C ILE A 173 9.60 23.03 -26.76
N GLY A 174 10.90 22.81 -26.95
CA GLY A 174 11.98 23.72 -26.54
C GLY A 174 12.32 23.66 -25.04
N LYS A 175 13.51 24.16 -24.70
CA LYS A 175 14.09 24.07 -23.33
C LYS A 175 13.52 25.07 -22.32
N ASP A 176 12.89 26.15 -22.80
CA ASP A 176 12.39 27.22 -21.94
C ASP A 176 10.88 27.14 -21.71
N VAL A 177 10.46 27.44 -20.48
CA VAL A 177 9.05 27.62 -20.11
C VAL A 177 8.55 28.91 -20.74
N SER A 178 7.56 28.84 -21.63
CA SER A 178 6.98 30.03 -22.28
C SER A 178 5.97 30.74 -21.40
N ASP A 179 5.75 32.04 -21.62
CA ASP A 179 4.74 32.85 -20.91
C ASP A 179 3.35 32.20 -20.91
N GLY A 180 2.95 31.53 -22.00
CA GLY A 180 1.71 30.76 -22.06
C GLY A 180 1.63 29.56 -21.10
N GLU A 181 2.75 28.92 -20.76
CA GLU A 181 2.77 27.85 -19.73
C GLU A 181 2.55 28.46 -18.33
N ASN A 182 3.17 29.61 -18.06
CA ASN A 182 2.98 30.35 -16.80
C ASN A 182 1.54 30.89 -16.67
N ALA A 183 0.95 31.37 -17.77
CA ALA A 183 -0.43 31.86 -17.81
C ALA A 183 -1.44 30.80 -17.32
N VAL A 184 -1.31 29.56 -17.82
CA VAL A 184 -2.13 28.42 -17.39
C VAL A 184 -1.92 28.11 -15.91
N ILE A 185 -0.67 28.04 -15.45
CA ILE A 185 -0.35 27.73 -14.05
C ILE A 185 -0.98 28.75 -13.11
N TYR A 186 -0.85 30.04 -13.42
CA TYR A 186 -1.46 31.10 -12.61
C TYR A 186 -2.99 31.02 -12.62
N LEU A 187 -3.63 30.83 -13.78
CA LEU A 187 -5.09 30.67 -13.86
C LEU A 187 -5.60 29.46 -13.07
N TYR A 188 -4.90 28.32 -13.14
CA TYR A 188 -5.25 27.09 -12.42
C TYR A 188 -5.08 27.24 -10.90
N GLU A 189 -3.98 27.84 -10.45
CA GLU A 189 -3.75 28.12 -9.02
C GLU A 189 -4.79 29.10 -8.46
N MET A 190 -5.20 30.12 -9.23
CA MET A 190 -6.28 31.04 -8.86
C MET A 190 -7.63 30.32 -8.79
N GLN A 191 -7.98 29.53 -9.80
CA GLN A 191 -9.19 28.72 -9.85
C GLN A 191 -9.31 27.81 -8.62
N ASN A 192 -8.27 27.03 -8.31
CA ASN A 192 -8.25 26.14 -7.15
C ASN A 192 -8.28 26.91 -5.82
N SER A 193 -7.55 28.01 -5.72
CA SER A 193 -7.60 28.90 -4.55
C SER A 193 -9.04 29.41 -4.31
N MET A 194 -9.74 29.83 -5.36
CA MET A 194 -11.09 30.40 -5.29
C MET A 194 -12.22 29.36 -5.37
N LYS A 195 -11.90 28.07 -5.54
CA LYS A 195 -12.86 26.96 -5.68
C LYS A 195 -13.72 26.83 -4.43
N ASP A 196 -15.04 26.94 -4.63
CA ASP A 196 -16.05 26.96 -3.55
C ASP A 196 -15.80 28.01 -2.45
N LEU A 197 -15.03 29.07 -2.73
CA LEU A 197 -14.83 30.16 -1.78
C LEU A 197 -16.12 31.00 -1.68
N PRO A 198 -16.75 31.13 -0.49
CA PRO A 198 -17.94 31.97 -0.34
C PRO A 198 -17.53 33.45 -0.37
N ALA A 199 -18.48 34.36 -0.59
CA ALA A 199 -18.19 35.80 -0.50
C ALA A 199 -17.63 36.19 0.90
N ILE A 200 -16.80 37.23 0.95
CA ILE A 200 -15.96 37.58 2.11
C ILE A 200 -16.79 37.88 3.37
N ASP A 201 -18.01 38.39 3.21
CA ASP A 201 -19.00 38.60 4.28
C ASP A 201 -19.37 37.31 5.04
N LYS A 202 -19.04 36.14 4.49
CA LYS A 202 -19.33 34.80 5.03
C LYS A 202 -18.07 34.07 5.50
N PHE A 203 -16.91 34.71 5.46
CA PHE A 203 -15.70 34.15 6.03
C PHE A 203 -15.86 34.03 7.57
N PRO A 204 -15.34 32.97 8.20
CA PRO A 204 -15.40 32.82 9.65
C PRO A 204 -14.62 33.93 10.35
N SER A 205 -15.11 34.38 11.52
CA SER A 205 -14.41 35.38 12.32
C SER A 205 -13.06 34.86 12.81
N ARG A 206 -12.01 35.66 12.57
CA ARG A 206 -10.64 35.39 13.07
C ARG A 206 -10.42 35.94 14.49
N THR A 207 -11.32 36.77 15.01
CA THR A 207 -11.09 37.55 16.24
C THR A 207 -10.76 36.67 17.45
N ASP A 208 -11.52 35.61 17.70
CA ASP A 208 -11.27 34.71 18.84
C ASP A 208 -9.96 33.93 18.69
N PHE A 209 -9.59 33.58 17.45
CA PHE A 209 -8.33 32.90 17.13
C PHE A 209 -7.13 33.81 17.38
N SER A 210 -7.14 35.03 16.82
CA SER A 210 -6.06 36.01 17.02
C SER A 210 -5.95 36.46 18.48
N ASN A 211 -7.06 36.63 19.18
CA ASN A 211 -7.07 36.92 20.62
C ASN A 211 -6.44 35.78 21.44
N LYS A 212 -6.73 34.51 21.11
CA LYS A 212 -6.16 33.36 21.83
C LYS A 212 -4.68 33.12 21.49
N ILE A 213 -4.24 33.43 20.27
CA ILE A 213 -2.81 33.52 19.93
C ILE A 213 -2.12 34.64 20.73
N ASN A 214 -2.75 35.81 20.88
CA ASN A 214 -2.18 36.91 21.67
C ASN A 214 -2.01 36.51 23.15
N GLU A 215 -3.02 35.86 23.75
CA GLU A 215 -2.92 35.30 25.11
C GLU A 215 -1.78 34.26 25.23
N LEU A 216 -1.56 33.41 24.22
CA LEU A 216 -0.44 32.47 24.24
C LEU A 216 0.90 33.19 24.11
N ARG A 217 1.04 34.14 23.18
CA ARG A 217 2.27 34.94 23.00
C ARG A 217 2.68 35.68 24.27
N GLU A 218 1.70 36.17 25.04
CA GLU A 218 1.92 36.89 26.30
C GLU A 218 2.26 35.97 27.48
N LYS A 219 1.82 34.70 27.44
CA LYS A 219 2.14 33.70 28.47
C LYS A 219 3.37 32.85 28.17
N PHE A 220 3.83 32.80 26.92
CA PHE A 220 4.97 31.98 26.49
C PHE A 220 6.30 32.74 26.61
N GLU A 221 7.33 32.09 27.14
CA GLU A 221 8.67 32.65 27.33
C GLU A 221 9.73 31.71 26.78
N TRP A 222 10.24 32.00 25.58
CA TRP A 222 11.24 31.16 24.90
C TRP A 222 12.52 30.91 25.72
N ALA A 223 12.87 31.84 26.61
CA ALA A 223 14.05 31.77 27.45
C ALA A 223 14.01 30.57 28.42
N GLN A 224 12.86 30.25 29.02
CA GLN A 224 12.74 29.18 30.02
C GLN A 224 13.20 27.83 29.46
N PHE A 225 12.75 27.51 28.24
CA PHE A 225 13.16 26.32 27.51
C PHE A 225 14.64 26.41 27.08
N ASN A 226 15.06 27.49 26.43
CA ASN A 226 16.39 27.58 25.84
C ASN A 226 17.53 27.70 26.88
N GLU A 227 17.26 28.18 28.09
CA GLU A 227 18.22 28.14 29.21
C GLU A 227 18.27 26.76 29.88
N SER A 228 17.23 25.94 29.74
CA SER A 228 17.16 24.58 30.32
C SER A 228 17.89 23.52 29.50
N TRP A 229 18.03 23.70 28.19
CA TRP A 229 18.66 22.71 27.31
C TRP A 229 20.18 22.54 27.49
N PRO A 230 21.01 23.59 27.67
CA PRO A 230 22.45 23.42 27.89
C PRO A 230 22.80 22.67 29.18
N PRO A 231 22.18 22.97 30.35
CA PRO A 231 22.35 22.16 31.56
C PRO A 231 21.92 20.70 31.39
N LEU A 232 20.77 20.44 30.74
CA LEU A 232 20.28 19.07 30.51
C LEU A 232 21.22 18.28 29.57
N ARG A 233 21.76 18.93 28.54
CA ARG A 233 22.77 18.36 27.62
C ARG A 233 24.07 18.00 28.35
N LYS A 234 24.47 18.77 29.36
CA LYS A 234 25.58 18.42 30.27
C LYS A 234 25.27 17.13 31.04
N VAL A 235 24.06 17.00 31.62
CA VAL A 235 23.63 15.76 32.30
C VAL A 235 23.72 14.55 31.36
N SER A 236 23.09 14.59 30.17
CA SER A 236 23.17 13.50 29.19
C SER A 236 24.62 13.12 28.83
N THR A 237 25.50 14.12 28.71
CA THR A 237 26.93 13.89 28.40
C THR A 237 27.62 13.08 29.50
N VAL A 238 27.44 13.42 30.78
CA VAL A 238 28.09 12.70 31.89
C VAL A 238 27.43 11.33 32.15
N LEU A 239 26.10 11.21 31.99
CA LEU A 239 25.39 9.93 32.05
C LEU A 239 25.93 8.94 30.99
N ASN A 240 26.20 9.41 29.78
CA ASN A 240 26.77 8.55 28.73
C ASN A 240 28.23 8.17 29.01
N ALA A 241 29.02 9.03 29.66
CA ALA A 241 30.35 8.64 30.16
C ALA A 241 30.26 7.57 31.26
N LEU A 242 29.27 7.65 32.17
CA LEU A 242 29.08 6.70 33.27
C LEU A 242 28.70 5.28 32.79
N ASN A 243 28.00 5.17 31.65
CA ASN A 243 27.68 3.88 31.04
C ASN A 243 28.91 3.08 30.57
N GLY A 244 30.09 3.72 30.43
CA GLY A 244 31.36 3.03 30.14
C GLY A 244 32.03 2.37 31.36
N PHE A 245 31.50 2.58 32.58
CA PHE A 245 32.12 2.08 33.80
C PHE A 245 31.93 0.56 33.97
N THR A 246 33.04 -0.16 34.14
CA THR A 246 33.06 -1.60 34.41
C THR A 246 33.80 -1.88 35.71
N ASN A 247 33.19 -2.67 36.60
CA ASN A 247 33.79 -3.05 37.88
C ASN A 247 35.02 -3.96 37.65
N GLY A 248 36.21 -3.36 37.53
CA GLY A 248 37.45 -4.10 37.21
C GLY A 248 38.76 -3.36 37.50
N SER A 249 39.23 -3.43 38.75
CA SER A 249 40.62 -3.14 39.16
C SER A 249 41.24 -1.80 38.67
N SER A 250 40.64 -0.67 39.03
CA SER A 250 41.23 0.67 38.80
C SER A 250 42.54 0.90 39.57
N THR A 251 43.53 1.53 38.92
CA THR A 251 44.75 2.06 39.58
C THR A 251 44.47 3.37 40.33
N THR A 252 45.33 3.83 41.24
CA THR A 252 45.06 5.02 42.10
C THR A 252 44.74 6.31 41.34
N LYS A 253 45.28 6.49 40.13
CA LYS A 253 44.94 7.64 39.26
C LYS A 253 43.51 7.50 38.71
N GLN A 254 43.21 6.29 38.25
CA GLN A 254 41.93 5.87 37.67
C GLN A 254 40.81 5.92 38.72
N MET A 255 41.10 5.56 39.98
CA MET A 255 40.20 5.75 41.13
C MET A 255 39.73 7.20 41.31
N ASN A 256 40.63 8.17 41.10
CA ASN A 256 40.28 9.60 41.21
C ASN A 256 39.48 10.08 39.99
N GLU A 257 39.76 9.52 38.81
CA GLU A 257 39.00 9.75 37.58
C GLU A 257 37.57 9.16 37.71
N ASP A 258 37.42 7.97 38.31
CA ASP A 258 36.15 7.32 38.65
C ASP A 258 35.33 8.16 39.66
N VAL A 259 35.91 8.57 40.79
CA VAL A 259 35.24 9.45 41.78
C VAL A 259 34.75 10.73 41.12
N LYS A 260 35.62 11.39 40.34
CA LYS A 260 35.29 12.63 39.63
C LYS A 260 34.13 12.44 38.66
N LEU A 261 33.99 11.29 38.03
CA LEU A 261 32.90 10.99 37.10
C LEU A 261 31.53 10.95 37.82
N PHE A 262 31.43 10.30 38.99
CA PHE A 262 30.20 10.31 39.80
C PHE A 262 29.89 11.70 40.37
N THR A 263 30.90 12.44 40.84
CA THR A 263 30.71 13.84 41.29
C THR A 263 30.21 14.72 40.14
N ASN A 264 30.77 14.59 38.93
CA ASN A 264 30.31 15.32 37.74
C ASN A 264 28.83 15.04 37.39
N VAL A 265 28.29 13.85 37.68
CA VAL A 265 26.85 13.56 37.48
C VAL A 265 26.02 14.39 38.45
N LEU A 266 26.33 14.32 39.74
CA LEU A 266 25.61 15.07 40.78
C LEU A 266 25.69 16.59 40.55
N ASP A 267 26.88 17.12 40.28
CA ASP A 267 27.11 18.54 40.00
C ASP A 267 26.39 19.01 38.72
N SER A 268 26.15 18.11 37.76
CA SER A 268 25.37 18.44 36.56
C SER A 268 23.87 18.37 36.80
N ILE A 269 23.40 17.43 37.64
CA ILE A 269 22.00 17.32 38.06
C ILE A 269 21.59 18.54 38.88
N GLU A 270 22.30 18.87 39.96
CA GLU A 270 21.93 20.01 40.81
C GLU A 270 22.11 21.36 40.09
N TYR A 271 23.00 21.44 39.08
CA TYR A 271 23.08 22.61 38.18
C TYR A 271 21.90 22.71 37.21
N ALA A 272 21.40 21.60 36.66
CA ALA A 272 20.27 21.60 35.72
C ALA A 272 18.89 21.77 36.39
N LYS A 273 18.76 21.23 37.60
CA LYS A 273 17.53 21.20 38.41
C LYS A 273 16.79 22.54 38.54
N PRO A 274 17.42 23.70 38.86
CA PRO A 274 16.68 24.97 38.95
C PRO A 274 16.05 25.40 37.61
N PHE A 275 16.75 25.21 36.48
CA PHE A 275 16.22 25.54 35.15
C PHE A 275 15.04 24.63 34.77
N ILE A 276 15.16 23.33 35.04
CA ILE A 276 14.08 22.35 34.81
C ILE A 276 12.85 22.64 35.71
N ILE A 277 13.05 23.12 36.94
CA ILE A 277 11.96 23.59 37.82
C ILE A 277 11.29 24.84 37.23
N ALA A 278 12.05 25.81 36.73
CA ALA A 278 11.49 27.01 36.08
C ALA A 278 10.69 26.65 34.81
N SER A 279 11.22 25.77 33.96
CA SER A 279 10.47 25.20 32.81
C SER A 279 9.19 24.47 33.23
N ASN A 280 9.20 23.72 34.35
CA ASN A 280 8.00 23.05 34.86
C ASN A 280 6.92 24.04 35.31
N GLN A 281 7.33 25.12 35.98
CA GLN A 281 6.44 26.22 36.36
C GLN A 281 5.88 26.95 35.12
N HIS A 282 6.71 27.16 34.10
CA HIS A 282 6.28 27.76 32.84
C HIS A 282 5.26 26.88 32.08
N LEU A 283 5.51 25.58 31.94
CA LEU A 283 4.55 24.62 31.38
C LEU A 283 3.24 24.60 32.18
N THR A 284 3.30 24.77 33.50
CA THR A 284 2.10 24.88 34.36
C THR A 284 1.30 26.15 34.06
N ALA A 285 1.95 27.29 33.79
CA ALA A 285 1.28 28.52 33.37
C ALA A 285 0.63 28.41 31.97
N LEU A 286 1.17 27.55 31.10
CA LEU A 286 0.62 27.22 29.77
C LEU A 286 -0.49 26.15 29.80
N SER A 287 -0.82 25.58 30.97
CA SER A 287 -1.83 24.51 31.09
C SER A 287 -3.23 24.87 30.54
N SER A 288 -3.57 26.16 30.46
CA SER A 288 -4.79 26.65 29.81
C SER A 288 -4.86 26.42 28.29
N PHE A 289 -3.80 25.91 27.67
CA PHE A 289 -3.72 25.59 26.24
C PHE A 289 -3.49 24.09 25.95
N LYS A 290 -3.42 23.22 26.96
CA LYS A 290 -3.17 21.77 26.75
C LYS A 290 -4.23 21.12 25.83
N ASP A 291 -5.49 21.54 25.95
CA ASP A 291 -6.63 21.06 25.15
C ASP A 291 -6.86 21.92 23.89
N TRP A 292 -6.02 22.94 23.65
CA TRP A 292 -6.15 23.86 22.53
C TRP A 292 -5.42 23.32 21.30
N ASN A 293 -6.09 22.51 20.48
CA ASN A 293 -5.50 22.11 19.21
C ASN A 293 -5.43 23.32 18.26
N LEU A 294 -4.24 23.94 18.19
CA LEU A 294 -4.01 25.16 17.41
C LEU A 294 -4.26 24.95 15.92
N GLU A 295 -3.82 23.82 15.35
CA GLU A 295 -4.01 23.48 13.94
C GLU A 295 -5.50 23.34 13.56
N VAL A 296 -6.31 22.70 14.40
CA VAL A 296 -7.78 22.66 14.20
C VAL A 296 -8.39 24.06 14.26
N ARG A 297 -7.86 24.95 15.10
CA ARG A 297 -8.35 26.33 15.25
C ARG A 297 -7.84 27.27 14.16
N ARG A 298 -6.72 26.96 13.50
CA ARG A 298 -6.20 27.63 12.29
C ARG A 298 -7.18 27.57 11.11
N SER A 299 -8.17 26.67 11.13
CA SER A 299 -9.20 26.55 10.09
C SER A 299 -9.94 27.85 9.72
N VAL A 300 -10.00 28.86 10.61
CA VAL A 300 -10.54 30.19 10.27
C VAL A 300 -9.67 30.98 9.26
N MET A 301 -8.42 30.56 9.05
CA MET A 301 -7.45 31.17 8.16
C MET A 301 -7.48 30.61 6.72
N ASP A 302 -8.09 29.43 6.48
CA ASP A 302 -8.14 28.80 5.15
C ASP A 302 -8.68 29.74 4.06
N GLN A 303 -9.85 30.32 4.29
CA GLN A 303 -10.53 31.10 3.26
C GLN A 303 -9.80 32.44 2.96
N PRO A 304 -9.29 33.17 3.98
CA PRO A 304 -8.37 34.30 3.77
C PRO A 304 -7.06 33.92 3.09
N GLU A 305 -6.39 32.84 3.52
CA GLU A 305 -5.11 32.35 2.96
C GLU A 305 -5.24 32.11 1.44
N ARG A 306 -6.27 31.38 1.05
CA ARG A 306 -6.58 31.08 -0.36
C ARG A 306 -6.91 32.33 -1.17
N LEU A 307 -7.70 33.26 -0.64
CA LEU A 307 -8.02 34.52 -1.34
C LEU A 307 -6.75 35.36 -1.59
N VAL A 308 -5.83 35.41 -0.63
CA VAL A 308 -4.55 36.14 -0.78
C VAL A 308 -3.59 35.42 -1.75
N PHE A 309 -3.60 34.09 -1.81
CA PHE A 309 -2.87 33.35 -2.85
C PHE A 309 -3.42 33.66 -4.26
N SER A 310 -4.75 33.71 -4.43
CA SER A 310 -5.35 34.12 -5.71
C SER A 310 -4.94 35.54 -6.13
N LEU A 311 -5.00 36.50 -5.19
CA LEU A 311 -4.53 37.88 -5.40
C LEU A 311 -3.03 37.95 -5.77
N TYR A 312 -2.20 37.03 -5.27
CA TYR A 312 -0.79 36.94 -5.65
C TYR A 312 -0.59 36.47 -7.10
N PHE A 313 -1.23 35.37 -7.51
CA PHE A 313 -1.14 34.91 -8.90
C PHE A 313 -1.77 35.88 -9.88
N ARG A 314 -2.87 36.54 -9.50
CA ARG A 314 -3.47 37.64 -10.26
C ARG A 314 -2.46 38.74 -10.59
N ASN A 315 -1.63 39.11 -9.60
CA ASN A 315 -0.57 40.10 -9.75
C ASN A 315 0.61 39.61 -10.62
N GLU A 316 1.07 38.37 -10.47
CA GLU A 316 2.15 37.85 -11.33
C GLU A 316 1.69 37.66 -12.79
N LEU A 317 0.45 37.19 -12.99
CA LEU A 317 -0.21 37.11 -14.30
C LEU A 317 -0.31 38.50 -14.96
N GLN A 318 -0.75 39.52 -14.22
CA GLN A 318 -0.83 40.90 -14.70
C GLN A 318 0.54 41.46 -15.11
N LYS A 319 1.59 41.28 -14.30
CA LYS A 319 2.96 41.70 -14.65
C LYS A 319 3.45 41.06 -15.95
N MET A 320 3.22 39.76 -16.11
CA MET A 320 3.64 39.00 -17.28
C MET A 320 2.92 39.50 -18.55
N LEU A 321 1.61 39.72 -18.47
CA LEU A 321 0.81 40.23 -19.60
C LEU A 321 1.17 41.69 -19.95
N ASN A 322 1.51 42.52 -18.96
CA ASN A 322 2.03 43.87 -19.19
C ASN A 322 3.44 43.89 -19.81
N ALA A 323 4.18 42.78 -19.78
CA ALA A 323 5.54 42.65 -20.32
C ALA A 323 5.64 41.88 -21.65
N SER A 324 4.61 41.10 -22.02
CA SER A 324 4.64 40.19 -23.16
C SER A 324 3.54 40.44 -24.19
N VAL A 325 3.89 40.21 -25.46
CA VAL A 325 2.98 40.34 -26.61
C VAL A 325 2.06 39.13 -26.67
N GLU A 326 0.81 39.33 -27.10
CA GLU A 326 -0.27 38.32 -27.24
C GLU A 326 0.18 36.95 -27.76
N SER A 327 0.99 36.94 -28.81
CA SER A 327 1.52 35.71 -29.43
C SER A 327 2.48 34.88 -28.56
N LYS A 328 2.92 35.39 -27.39
CA LYS A 328 3.75 34.67 -26.42
C LYS A 328 2.95 33.96 -25.33
N TYR A 329 1.77 34.47 -24.99
CA TYR A 329 0.94 33.91 -23.92
C TYR A 329 -0.13 32.92 -24.43
N SER A 330 -0.32 32.81 -25.75
CA SER A 330 -1.05 31.68 -26.36
C SER A 330 -0.16 30.43 -26.40
N ILE A 331 -0.74 29.29 -26.04
CA ILE A 331 -0.06 27.98 -25.91
C ILE A 331 -0.54 26.94 -26.95
N SER A 332 -1.54 27.28 -27.78
CA SER A 332 -2.24 26.36 -28.70
C SER A 332 -1.29 25.49 -29.56
N ASN A 333 -0.20 26.06 -30.07
CA ASN A 333 0.82 25.34 -30.84
C ASN A 333 1.46 24.17 -30.06
N LYS A 334 1.69 24.31 -28.76
CA LYS A 334 2.27 23.26 -27.91
C LYS A 334 1.24 22.18 -27.56
N TYR A 335 -0.02 22.56 -27.32
CA TYR A 335 -1.10 21.57 -27.11
C TYR A 335 -1.33 20.66 -28.33
N LYS A 336 -1.09 21.19 -29.54
CA LYS A 336 -1.15 20.38 -30.78
C LYS A 336 -0.06 19.29 -30.81
N LEU A 337 1.15 19.59 -30.34
CA LEU A 337 2.22 18.58 -30.24
C LEU A 337 1.80 17.40 -29.34
N ILE A 338 1.04 17.69 -28.27
CA ILE A 338 0.52 16.67 -27.35
C ILE A 338 -0.65 15.88 -27.99
N ASP A 339 -1.53 16.50 -28.79
CA ASP A 339 -2.53 15.76 -29.59
C ASP A 339 -1.85 14.76 -30.54
N ASP A 340 -0.85 15.23 -31.28
CA ASP A 340 -0.10 14.40 -32.23
C ASP A 340 0.66 13.28 -31.49
N LEU A 341 1.27 13.56 -30.31
CA LEU A 341 1.90 12.53 -29.47
C LEU A 341 0.90 11.50 -28.94
N LYS A 342 -0.22 11.95 -28.36
CA LYS A 342 -1.29 11.09 -27.81
C LYS A 342 -1.87 10.15 -28.87
N LYS A 343 -2.05 10.64 -30.10
CA LYS A 343 -2.53 9.84 -31.22
C LYS A 343 -1.60 8.66 -31.54
N ASN A 344 -0.29 8.84 -31.42
CA ASN A 344 0.68 7.76 -31.64
C ASN A 344 0.76 6.78 -30.46
N MET A 345 0.49 7.24 -29.23
CA MET A 345 0.51 6.40 -28.01
C MET A 345 -0.54 5.26 -28.02
N GLN A 346 -1.63 5.39 -28.78
CA GLN A 346 -2.78 4.47 -28.74
C GLN A 346 -2.46 2.99 -28.97
N ASN A 347 -1.28 2.67 -29.52
CA ASN A 347 -0.84 1.30 -29.83
C ASN A 347 0.20 0.70 -28.86
N VAL A 348 0.63 1.44 -27.81
CA VAL A 348 1.76 1.07 -26.92
C VAL A 348 1.56 1.39 -25.44
N GLY A 349 0.39 1.94 -25.07
CA GLY A 349 0.19 2.56 -23.76
C GLY A 349 0.30 1.62 -22.55
N ASP A 350 -0.04 0.34 -22.71
CA ASP A 350 -0.08 -0.64 -21.61
C ASP A 350 1.25 -1.39 -21.42
N ASP A 351 2.14 -1.37 -22.43
CA ASP A 351 3.46 -1.98 -22.35
C ASP A 351 4.35 -1.25 -21.32
N PHE A 352 4.35 0.09 -21.32
CA PHE A 352 5.08 0.90 -20.34
C PHE A 352 4.60 0.70 -18.90
N GLN A 353 3.33 0.36 -18.71
CA GLN A 353 2.82 -0.04 -17.39
C GLN A 353 3.46 -1.35 -16.92
N THR A 354 3.64 -2.31 -17.83
CA THR A 354 4.33 -3.58 -17.51
C THR A 354 5.83 -3.35 -17.25
N PHE A 355 6.46 -2.38 -17.93
CA PHE A 355 7.86 -2.00 -17.66
C PHE A 355 8.03 -1.58 -16.19
N LYS A 356 7.09 -0.82 -15.63
CA LYS A 356 7.08 -0.46 -14.21
C LYS A 356 6.78 -1.65 -13.29
N THR A 357 5.67 -2.36 -13.52
CA THR A 357 5.15 -3.38 -12.56
C THR A 357 5.90 -4.70 -12.56
N ASN A 358 6.53 -5.09 -13.67
CA ASN A 358 7.17 -6.41 -13.80
C ASN A 358 8.68 -6.31 -14.02
N PHE A 359 9.13 -5.41 -14.89
CA PHE A 359 10.56 -5.35 -15.23
C PHE A 359 11.37 -4.59 -14.17
N LEU A 360 11.01 -3.34 -13.86
CA LEU A 360 11.72 -2.56 -12.84
C LEU A 360 11.57 -3.15 -11.43
N GLN A 361 10.33 -3.48 -11.04
CA GLN A 361 10.03 -3.92 -9.66
C GLN A 361 10.83 -5.16 -9.25
N TYR A 362 10.92 -6.19 -10.10
CA TYR A 362 11.57 -7.45 -9.75
C TYR A 362 13.07 -7.49 -10.11
N SER A 363 13.48 -6.93 -11.26
CA SER A 363 14.89 -7.08 -11.71
C SER A 363 15.91 -6.26 -10.93
N ASN A 364 15.45 -5.21 -10.23
CA ASN A 364 16.29 -4.31 -9.42
C ASN A 364 16.16 -4.55 -7.90
N GLN A 365 15.37 -5.55 -7.48
CA GLN A 365 15.23 -5.93 -6.07
C GLN A 365 16.53 -6.55 -5.51
N PRO A 366 16.90 -6.30 -4.24
CA PRO A 366 18.09 -6.91 -3.61
C PRO A 366 18.04 -8.44 -3.52
N SER A 367 16.85 -9.02 -3.62
CA SER A 367 16.54 -10.46 -3.64
C SER A 367 16.67 -11.13 -5.01
N ALA A 368 16.88 -10.38 -6.10
CA ALA A 368 16.97 -10.92 -7.47
C ALA A 368 18.09 -11.97 -7.69
N ASP A 369 19.05 -12.10 -6.77
CA ASP A 369 20.05 -13.18 -6.77
C ASP A 369 19.65 -14.46 -6.03
N LEU A 370 18.44 -14.53 -5.46
CA LEU A 370 17.90 -15.69 -4.77
C LEU A 370 17.08 -16.60 -5.70
N ARG A 371 16.58 -16.06 -6.82
CA ARG A 371 15.69 -16.73 -7.77
C ARG A 371 16.25 -16.73 -9.22
N GLY A 372 15.56 -17.44 -10.11
CA GLY A 372 15.82 -17.47 -11.56
C GLY A 372 17.21 -17.97 -12.00
N PHE A 373 17.57 -17.70 -13.26
CA PHE A 373 18.87 -18.08 -13.83
C PHE A 373 20.06 -17.49 -13.07
N GLN A 374 19.92 -16.29 -12.48
CA GLN A 374 20.98 -15.67 -11.67
C GLN A 374 21.30 -16.50 -10.42
N ALA A 375 20.29 -17.05 -9.74
CA ALA A 375 20.47 -17.97 -8.62
C ALA A 375 21.04 -19.32 -9.06
N LEU A 376 20.49 -19.93 -10.11
CA LEU A 376 21.01 -21.19 -10.68
C LEU A 376 22.50 -21.06 -11.05
N ASN A 377 22.89 -19.90 -11.59
CA ASN A 377 24.27 -19.61 -11.93
C ASN A 377 25.20 -19.64 -10.71
N ARG A 378 24.83 -18.99 -9.61
CA ARG A 378 25.64 -18.96 -8.37
C ARG A 378 25.62 -20.29 -7.62
N LEU A 379 24.44 -20.88 -7.44
CA LEU A 379 24.27 -22.13 -6.68
C LEU A 379 25.09 -23.28 -7.28
N SER A 380 25.24 -23.32 -8.62
CA SER A 380 26.04 -24.35 -9.29
C SER A 380 27.51 -24.41 -8.84
N SER A 381 28.04 -23.31 -8.29
CA SER A 381 29.32 -23.29 -7.55
C SER A 381 29.14 -23.47 -6.04
N GLU A 382 28.25 -22.69 -5.41
CA GLU A 382 28.10 -22.58 -3.94
C GLU A 382 27.70 -23.91 -3.27
N ILE A 383 26.99 -24.79 -3.97
CA ILE A 383 26.56 -26.12 -3.48
C ILE A 383 27.73 -27.07 -3.14
N ASN A 384 28.96 -26.71 -3.51
CA ASN A 384 30.18 -27.46 -3.22
C ASN A 384 30.97 -26.93 -2.00
N GLU A 385 30.54 -25.83 -1.36
CA GLU A 385 31.25 -25.23 -0.23
C GLU A 385 31.19 -26.11 1.04
N ASP A 386 32.35 -26.38 1.65
CA ASP A 386 32.52 -27.39 2.73
C ASP A 386 31.74 -27.11 4.03
N TRP A 387 31.20 -25.90 4.21
CA TRP A 387 30.35 -25.60 5.37
C TRP A 387 28.96 -26.26 5.27
N MET A 388 28.51 -26.59 4.05
CA MET A 388 27.21 -27.24 3.79
C MET A 388 27.04 -28.53 4.60
N ASP A 389 28.09 -29.36 4.69
CA ASP A 389 28.05 -30.67 5.33
C ASP A 389 27.73 -30.58 6.82
N ASN A 390 28.27 -29.55 7.48
CA ASN A 390 28.06 -29.29 8.90
C ASN A 390 26.75 -28.53 9.16
N ALA A 391 26.32 -27.69 8.20
CA ALA A 391 25.15 -26.84 8.37
C ALA A 391 23.81 -27.54 8.07
N LEU A 392 23.81 -28.46 7.10
CA LEU A 392 22.62 -29.17 6.60
C LEU A 392 22.64 -30.70 6.84
N GLY A 393 23.61 -31.22 7.61
CA GLY A 393 23.75 -32.67 7.85
C GLY A 393 24.12 -33.49 6.59
N MET A 394 24.57 -32.81 5.54
CA MET A 394 24.86 -33.40 4.24
C MET A 394 26.30 -33.89 4.16
N ASN A 395 26.57 -35.11 4.64
CA ASN A 395 27.87 -35.73 4.38
C ASN A 395 28.20 -35.74 2.86
N GLN A 396 29.48 -35.91 2.52
CA GLN A 396 29.99 -35.85 1.15
C GLN A 396 29.27 -36.82 0.16
N GLU A 397 28.57 -37.84 0.64
CA GLU A 397 27.73 -38.72 -0.19
C GLU A 397 26.33 -38.13 -0.42
N ARG A 398 25.65 -37.67 0.63
CA ARG A 398 24.38 -36.94 0.55
C ARG A 398 24.50 -35.70 -0.32
N ARG A 399 25.58 -34.93 -0.20
CA ARG A 399 25.90 -33.76 -1.06
C ARG A 399 25.99 -34.17 -2.54
N ARG A 400 26.62 -35.30 -2.86
CA ARG A 400 26.67 -35.87 -4.22
C ARG A 400 25.29 -36.35 -4.70
N LYS A 401 24.50 -37.01 -3.84
CA LYS A 401 23.11 -37.42 -4.14
C LYS A 401 22.21 -36.20 -4.44
N LEU A 402 22.36 -35.09 -3.72
CA LEU A 402 21.68 -33.82 -3.99
C LEU A 402 22.13 -33.20 -5.32
N ILE A 403 23.42 -32.99 -5.53
CA ILE A 403 23.95 -32.39 -6.77
C ILE A 403 23.51 -33.21 -7.99
N HIS A 404 23.59 -34.54 -7.91
CA HIS A 404 23.11 -35.41 -8.98
C HIS A 404 21.60 -35.28 -9.22
N SER A 405 20.81 -35.05 -8.16
CA SER A 405 19.37 -34.80 -8.25
C SER A 405 19.01 -33.40 -8.78
N LEU A 406 19.93 -32.43 -8.75
CA LEU A 406 19.76 -31.09 -9.34
C LEU A 406 20.43 -30.93 -10.72
N ASN A 407 21.10 -31.98 -11.23
CA ASN A 407 21.67 -31.98 -12.58
C ASN A 407 20.66 -31.59 -13.67
N PRO A 408 19.36 -31.99 -13.64
CA PRO A 408 18.42 -31.61 -14.68
C PRO A 408 18.17 -30.09 -14.75
N ILE A 409 17.93 -29.40 -13.63
CA ILE A 409 17.78 -27.94 -13.65
C ILE A 409 19.11 -27.20 -13.91
N PHE A 410 20.25 -27.74 -13.47
CA PHE A 410 21.56 -27.19 -13.87
C PHE A 410 21.87 -27.42 -15.37
N ALA A 411 21.31 -28.45 -16.00
CA ALA A 411 21.39 -28.64 -17.45
C ALA A 411 20.48 -27.64 -18.21
N LEU A 412 19.38 -27.18 -17.61
CA LEU A 412 18.53 -26.13 -18.19
C LEU A 412 19.33 -24.84 -18.44
N LYS A 413 20.13 -24.42 -17.44
CA LYS A 413 21.10 -23.32 -17.56
C LYS A 413 22.02 -23.53 -18.77
N ASN A 414 22.74 -24.65 -18.83
CA ASN A 414 23.78 -24.87 -19.85
C ASN A 414 23.23 -24.98 -21.29
N ASN A 415 21.95 -25.35 -21.44
CA ASN A 415 21.28 -25.48 -22.73
C ASN A 415 20.48 -24.23 -23.17
N SER A 416 20.27 -23.24 -22.29
CA SER A 416 19.44 -22.08 -22.56
C SER A 416 20.27 -20.82 -22.78
N LYS A 417 20.11 -20.17 -23.95
CA LYS A 417 20.73 -18.85 -24.23
C LYS A 417 20.25 -17.76 -23.26
N LEU A 418 19.03 -17.89 -22.74
CA LEU A 418 18.45 -16.95 -21.77
C LEU A 418 19.16 -16.98 -20.40
N SER A 419 19.95 -18.03 -20.10
CA SER A 419 20.68 -18.14 -18.82
C SER A 419 21.79 -17.09 -18.62
N ASN A 420 22.20 -16.41 -19.69
CA ASN A 420 23.18 -15.32 -19.68
C ASN A 420 22.53 -13.94 -19.82
N PHE A 421 21.19 -13.88 -19.94
CA PHE A 421 20.44 -12.64 -20.11
C PHE A 421 19.98 -12.11 -18.75
N SER A 422 20.06 -10.79 -18.53
CA SER A 422 19.62 -10.14 -17.30
C SER A 422 18.94 -8.82 -17.62
N LEU A 423 17.77 -8.59 -17.01
CA LEU A 423 16.98 -7.37 -17.22
C LEU A 423 17.35 -6.24 -16.26
N SER A 424 18.11 -6.51 -15.19
CA SER A 424 18.60 -5.51 -14.23
C SER A 424 19.13 -4.25 -14.92
N THR A 425 18.74 -3.08 -14.42
CA THR A 425 19.11 -1.77 -14.97
C THR A 425 20.00 -1.01 -13.99
N ASP A 426 20.71 0.00 -14.48
CA ASP A 426 21.23 1.05 -13.61
C ASP A 426 20.08 1.99 -13.15
N TYR A 427 20.40 2.91 -12.22
CA TYR A 427 19.40 3.79 -11.63
C TYR A 427 18.86 4.86 -12.60
N LYS A 428 19.65 5.32 -13.59
CA LYS A 428 19.19 6.31 -14.58
C LYS A 428 18.22 5.67 -15.57
N THR A 429 18.54 4.47 -16.06
CA THR A 429 17.62 3.69 -16.91
C THR A 429 16.31 3.39 -16.15
N GLY A 430 16.38 3.07 -14.85
CA GLY A 430 15.19 2.89 -14.01
C GLY A 430 14.35 4.16 -13.87
N ILE A 431 14.98 5.30 -13.59
CA ILE A 431 14.34 6.63 -13.53
C ILE A 431 13.64 6.96 -14.86
N ALA A 432 14.35 6.81 -15.98
CA ALA A 432 13.84 7.15 -17.31
C ALA A 432 12.59 6.32 -17.69
N ILE A 433 12.58 5.03 -17.36
CA ILE A 433 11.41 4.16 -17.59
C ILE A 433 10.21 4.61 -16.72
N GLU A 434 10.43 5.09 -15.50
CA GLU A 434 9.34 5.60 -14.65
C GLU A 434 8.83 6.99 -15.08
N ASP A 435 9.71 7.88 -15.56
CA ASP A 435 9.28 9.15 -16.16
C ASP A 435 8.51 8.93 -17.47
N MET A 436 8.93 7.95 -18.29
CA MET A 436 8.19 7.56 -19.50
C MET A 436 6.83 6.91 -19.15
N TYR A 437 6.75 6.11 -18.09
CA TYR A 437 5.47 5.65 -17.54
C TYR A 437 4.56 6.84 -17.15
N LEU A 438 5.10 7.84 -16.45
CA LEU A 438 4.34 9.01 -16.00
C LEU A 438 3.85 9.87 -17.19
N ILE A 439 4.68 10.04 -18.21
CA ILE A 439 4.32 10.69 -19.48
C ILE A 439 3.18 9.93 -20.18
N ALA A 440 3.25 8.60 -20.22
CA ALA A 440 2.20 7.74 -20.77
C ALA A 440 0.87 7.86 -19.99
N ASP A 441 0.90 7.84 -18.65
CA ASP A 441 -0.32 7.96 -17.83
C ASP A 441 -1.02 9.32 -18.05
N PHE A 442 -0.28 10.43 -18.07
CA PHE A 442 -0.87 11.75 -18.38
C PHE A 442 -1.50 11.81 -19.79
N LEU A 443 -0.86 11.21 -20.80
CA LEU A 443 -1.41 11.12 -22.16
C LEU A 443 -2.67 10.24 -22.22
N ARG A 444 -2.75 9.20 -21.38
CA ARG A 444 -3.90 8.29 -21.24
C ARG A 444 -5.09 8.96 -20.55
N GLU A 445 -4.85 9.74 -19.49
CA GLU A 445 -5.90 10.45 -18.74
C GLU A 445 -6.51 11.65 -19.49
N ARG A 446 -5.73 12.32 -20.37
CA ARG A 446 -6.14 13.49 -21.15
C ARG A 446 -7.45 13.25 -21.93
N LYS A 447 -8.39 14.20 -21.85
CA LYS A 447 -9.66 14.23 -22.64
C LYS A 447 -9.68 15.44 -23.59
N GLY A 448 -10.52 15.40 -24.62
CA GLY A 448 -10.61 16.44 -25.65
C GLY A 448 -9.38 16.56 -26.57
N ASN A 449 -9.35 17.63 -27.39
CA ASN A 449 -8.25 17.98 -28.30
C ASN A 449 -7.81 19.46 -28.07
N SER A 450 -6.62 19.83 -28.57
CA SER A 450 -6.02 21.16 -28.41
C SER A 450 -6.82 22.36 -28.92
N LYS A 451 -7.79 22.14 -29.82
CA LYS A 451 -8.61 23.21 -30.43
C LYS A 451 -9.68 23.78 -29.51
N ASP A 452 -9.95 23.11 -28.40
CA ASP A 452 -11.11 23.37 -27.56
C ASP A 452 -10.81 24.43 -26.46
N TYR A 453 -9.54 24.85 -26.29
CA TYR A 453 -9.02 25.49 -25.06
C TYR A 453 -8.32 26.86 -25.23
N ASP A 454 -8.67 27.70 -26.22
CA ASP A 454 -8.05 29.03 -26.35
C ASP A 454 -8.70 30.09 -25.44
N TYR A 455 -8.17 30.20 -24.22
CA TYR A 455 -8.62 31.15 -23.19
C TYR A 455 -8.06 32.59 -23.35
N SER A 456 -7.21 32.86 -24.35
CA SER A 456 -6.50 34.15 -24.51
C SER A 456 -7.44 35.37 -24.55
N TYR A 457 -8.43 35.32 -25.43
CA TYR A 457 -9.45 36.37 -25.59
C TYR A 457 -10.31 36.55 -24.33
N THR A 458 -10.69 35.45 -23.67
CA THR A 458 -11.46 35.50 -22.41
C THR A 458 -10.64 36.15 -21.30
N LEU A 459 -9.37 35.77 -21.17
CA LEU A 459 -8.43 36.35 -20.21
C LEU A 459 -8.31 37.88 -20.39
N GLU A 460 -8.06 38.35 -21.62
CA GLU A 460 -8.01 39.78 -21.93
C GLU A 460 -9.28 40.52 -21.53
N ARG A 461 -10.47 39.96 -21.80
CA ARG A 461 -11.73 40.61 -21.45
C ARG A 461 -11.93 40.68 -19.94
N CYS A 462 -11.71 39.56 -19.25
CA CYS A 462 -11.81 39.49 -17.79
C CYS A 462 -10.80 40.40 -17.08
N LEU A 463 -9.63 40.68 -17.69
CA LEU A 463 -8.70 41.71 -17.23
C LEU A 463 -9.28 43.12 -17.36
N LYS A 464 -9.81 43.47 -18.54
CA LYS A 464 -10.38 44.80 -18.84
C LYS A 464 -11.62 45.11 -17.99
N ASP A 465 -12.42 44.09 -17.67
CA ASP A 465 -13.64 44.21 -16.85
C ASP A 465 -13.36 44.43 -15.34
N VAL A 466 -12.14 44.15 -14.86
CA VAL A 466 -11.80 44.15 -13.41
C VAL A 466 -10.66 45.11 -13.03
N GLY A 467 -9.69 45.32 -13.93
CA GLY A 467 -8.55 46.22 -13.72
C GLY A 467 -7.35 45.60 -12.99
N GLU A 468 -6.44 46.49 -12.58
CA GLU A 468 -5.14 46.18 -11.98
C GLU A 468 -5.17 46.08 -10.44
N ILE A 469 -4.38 45.18 -9.86
CA ILE A 469 -4.19 45.08 -8.40
C ILE A 469 -3.20 46.14 -7.90
N GLY A 470 -3.59 46.87 -6.85
CA GLY A 470 -2.70 47.70 -6.03
C GLY A 470 -1.84 46.83 -5.11
N TRP A 471 -0.82 46.17 -5.66
CA TRP A 471 -0.09 45.09 -4.98
C TRP A 471 0.45 45.48 -3.59
N ASN A 472 0.91 46.72 -3.43
CA ASN A 472 1.43 47.22 -2.16
C ASN A 472 0.39 47.18 -1.03
N GLU A 473 -0.91 47.30 -1.33
CA GLU A 473 -2.01 47.28 -0.34
C GLU A 473 -2.41 45.87 0.11
N VAL A 474 -1.98 44.82 -0.60
CA VAL A 474 -2.34 43.41 -0.32
C VAL A 474 -1.13 42.50 -0.06
N SER A 475 0.08 42.93 -0.42
CA SER A 475 1.29 42.09 -0.38
C SER A 475 1.69 41.61 1.02
N GLY A 476 1.46 42.43 2.06
CA GLY A 476 1.76 42.07 3.46
C GLY A 476 0.90 40.92 3.98
N ALA A 477 -0.34 40.79 3.49
CA ALA A 477 -1.27 39.74 3.91
C ALA A 477 -0.77 38.31 3.63
N LEU A 478 0.13 38.12 2.65
CA LEU A 478 0.78 36.83 2.37
C LEU A 478 1.57 36.29 3.56
N GLN A 479 2.03 37.15 4.45
CA GLN A 479 2.87 36.77 5.58
C GLN A 479 2.07 36.12 6.72
N SER A 480 0.83 36.56 6.98
CA SER A 480 0.04 36.08 8.12
C SER A 480 -0.25 34.55 8.05
N PRO A 481 -0.72 33.97 6.93
CA PRO A 481 -0.96 32.53 6.87
C PRO A 481 0.30 31.68 7.06
N LYS A 482 1.47 32.17 6.59
CA LYS A 482 2.77 31.52 6.79
C LYS A 482 3.12 31.43 8.28
N TYR A 483 3.20 32.57 8.98
CA TYR A 483 3.54 32.59 10.41
C TYR A 483 2.48 31.90 11.27
N SER A 484 1.21 31.87 10.84
CA SER A 484 0.15 31.07 11.46
C SER A 484 0.36 29.56 11.33
N ARG A 485 1.10 29.08 10.32
CA ARG A 485 1.39 27.67 10.09
C ARG A 485 2.62 27.23 10.88
N GLU A 486 3.72 27.99 10.77
CA GLU A 486 4.94 27.77 11.56
C GLU A 486 4.62 27.70 13.08
N ALA A 487 3.73 28.57 13.57
CA ALA A 487 3.26 28.54 14.95
C ALA A 487 2.43 27.28 15.27
N ALA A 488 1.56 26.82 14.36
CA ALA A 488 0.76 25.61 14.56
C ALA A 488 1.64 24.33 14.58
N GLU A 489 2.63 24.27 13.70
CA GLU A 489 3.60 23.17 13.60
C GLU A 489 4.44 23.04 14.88
N GLN A 490 5.11 24.13 15.30
CA GLN A 490 5.90 24.14 16.54
C GLN A 490 5.02 23.85 17.78
N PHE A 491 3.77 24.33 17.83
CA PHE A 491 2.86 24.02 18.94
C PHE A 491 2.37 22.56 18.93
N SER A 492 2.25 21.91 17.77
CA SER A 492 1.98 20.46 17.70
C SER A 492 3.10 19.68 18.38
N ILE A 493 4.37 20.02 18.12
CA ILE A 493 5.53 19.34 18.75
C ILE A 493 5.47 19.43 20.29
N LEU A 494 5.02 20.56 20.84
CA LEU A 494 4.82 20.77 22.27
C LEU A 494 3.63 19.98 22.86
N LEU A 495 2.57 19.76 22.08
CA LEU A 495 1.41 18.93 22.43
C LEU A 495 1.71 17.43 22.32
N ASP A 496 2.27 16.99 21.19
CA ASP A 496 2.53 15.58 20.83
C ASP A 496 3.54 14.92 21.79
N THR A 497 4.48 15.70 22.34
CA THR A 497 5.40 15.25 23.39
C THR A 497 4.78 15.16 24.78
N LYS A 498 3.50 15.55 24.94
CA LYS A 498 2.71 15.56 26.18
C LYS A 498 3.25 16.44 27.31
N LEU A 499 4.20 17.33 27.05
CA LEU A 499 4.81 18.15 28.11
C LEU A 499 3.83 19.15 28.76
N LEU A 500 2.79 19.58 28.04
CA LEU A 500 1.68 20.37 28.59
C LEU A 500 0.68 19.55 29.46
N TYR A 501 0.81 18.22 29.49
CA TYR A 501 -0.03 17.30 30.28
C TYR A 501 0.75 16.64 31.43
N GLU A 502 1.98 16.20 31.18
CA GLU A 502 2.84 15.48 32.12
C GLU A 502 3.78 16.43 32.91
N GLY A 503 4.05 17.61 32.37
CA GLY A 503 5.06 18.53 32.90
C GLY A 503 6.49 17.96 32.84
N LEU A 504 7.36 18.47 33.71
CA LEU A 504 8.72 17.98 33.92
C LEU A 504 8.92 17.39 35.32
N GLN A 505 7.85 17.26 36.13
CA GLN A 505 7.94 16.70 37.47
C GLN A 505 8.58 15.29 37.50
N PRO A 506 8.30 14.36 36.56
CA PRO A 506 8.98 13.06 36.53
C PRO A 506 10.51 13.15 36.38
N LEU A 507 11.03 14.13 35.62
CA LEU A 507 12.48 14.36 35.52
C LEU A 507 13.04 14.92 36.84
N ILE A 508 12.30 15.82 37.50
CA ILE A 508 12.69 16.38 38.80
C ILE A 508 12.74 15.25 39.86
N ASP A 509 11.82 14.29 39.80
CA ASP A 509 11.79 13.14 40.71
C ASP A 509 12.91 12.13 40.40
N ASP A 510 13.22 11.87 39.12
CA ASP A 510 14.39 11.07 38.69
C ASP A 510 15.72 11.73 39.13
N PHE A 511 15.86 13.06 38.96
CA PHE A 511 16.99 13.83 39.49
C PHE A 511 17.11 13.64 41.01
N ASN A 512 16.01 13.84 41.75
CA ASN A 512 15.99 13.69 43.20
C ASN A 512 16.34 12.26 43.64
N SER A 513 15.91 11.23 42.90
CA SER A 513 16.26 9.83 43.18
C SER A 513 17.77 9.58 43.08
N VAL A 514 18.40 10.01 41.97
CA VAL A 514 19.84 9.83 41.76
C VAL A 514 20.66 10.69 42.74
N SER A 515 20.28 11.95 42.96
CA SER A 515 20.92 12.81 43.96
C SER A 515 20.81 12.25 45.38
N SER A 516 19.66 11.67 45.76
CA SER A 516 19.47 11.05 47.07
C SER A 516 20.39 9.84 47.27
N ILE A 517 20.48 8.94 46.28
CA ILE A 517 21.34 7.75 46.36
C ILE A 517 22.82 8.14 46.43
N ILE A 518 23.27 9.15 45.69
CA ILE A 518 24.68 9.60 45.75
C ILE A 518 24.97 10.32 47.09
N ASN A 519 24.10 11.24 47.53
CA ASN A 519 24.33 12.00 48.77
C ASN A 519 24.27 11.13 50.04
N LYS A 520 23.49 10.03 50.04
CA LYS A 520 23.47 8.99 51.09
C LYS A 520 24.87 8.45 51.45
N TYR A 521 25.81 8.52 50.51
CA TYR A 521 27.17 7.97 50.64
C TYR A 521 28.28 9.03 50.66
N LYS A 522 27.93 10.32 50.73
CA LYS A 522 28.90 11.38 51.08
C LYS A 522 29.26 11.32 52.57
N ASP A 523 30.44 11.81 52.90
CA ASP A 523 30.81 12.02 54.31
C ASP A 523 30.01 13.19 54.90
N SER A 524 29.75 13.15 56.20
CA SER A 524 29.17 14.30 56.92
C SER A 524 30.20 15.40 57.20
N HIS A 525 31.50 15.07 57.07
CA HIS A 525 32.62 15.97 57.36
C HIS A 525 33.46 16.34 56.12
N SER A 526 33.09 15.88 54.92
CA SER A 526 33.71 16.33 53.66
C SER A 526 32.72 16.29 52.49
N SER A 527 32.95 17.14 51.48
CA SER A 527 32.13 17.21 50.25
C SER A 527 32.24 15.99 49.33
N ASP A 528 33.22 15.11 49.60
CA ASP A 528 33.86 14.28 48.59
C ASP A 528 33.45 12.82 48.70
N LEU A 529 33.07 12.22 47.56
CA LEU A 529 32.61 10.85 47.48
C LEU A 529 33.81 9.88 47.56
N GLN A 530 33.95 9.17 48.68
CA GLN A 530 35.12 8.29 48.88
C GLN A 530 35.09 7.07 47.92
N PHE A 531 36.20 6.81 47.21
CA PHE A 531 36.31 5.69 46.24
C PHE A 531 35.84 4.34 46.80
N LYS A 532 36.12 4.06 48.07
CA LYS A 532 35.72 2.83 48.79
C LYS A 532 34.20 2.56 48.80
N VAL A 533 33.38 3.55 48.46
CA VAL A 533 31.91 3.47 48.50
C VAL A 533 31.30 3.46 47.08
N LEU A 534 32.06 3.82 46.03
CA LEU A 534 31.55 3.92 44.65
C LEU A 534 30.86 2.65 44.15
N THR A 535 31.42 1.46 44.45
CA THR A 535 30.81 0.19 44.05
C THR A 535 29.39 0.04 44.63
N ARG A 536 29.18 0.45 45.89
CA ARG A 536 27.86 0.43 46.53
C ARG A 536 26.91 1.47 45.95
N VAL A 537 27.41 2.67 45.64
CA VAL A 537 26.65 3.73 44.95
C VAL A 537 26.17 3.22 43.59
N PHE A 538 27.06 2.61 42.80
CA PHE A 538 26.75 2.07 41.48
C PHE A 538 25.80 0.87 41.53
N ASP A 539 26.01 -0.07 42.46
CA ASP A 539 25.13 -1.23 42.65
C ASP A 539 23.73 -0.79 43.13
N GLU A 540 23.61 0.23 43.99
CA GLU A 540 22.30 0.77 44.42
C GLU A 540 21.60 1.53 43.28
N LEU A 541 22.31 2.37 42.52
CA LEU A 541 21.77 3.06 41.33
C LEU A 541 21.32 2.10 40.22
N LYS A 542 21.97 0.93 40.13
CA LYS A 542 21.64 -0.14 39.18
C LYS A 542 20.48 -1.01 39.65
N THR A 543 20.42 -1.35 40.93
CA THR A 543 19.34 -2.18 41.50
C THR A 543 18.03 -1.41 41.71
N SER A 544 18.08 -0.10 41.95
CA SER A 544 16.89 0.76 41.98
C SER A 544 16.34 1.10 40.58
N GLY A 545 17.16 0.92 39.54
CA GLY A 545 16.88 1.37 38.17
C GLY A 545 16.87 2.89 37.98
N SER A 546 17.18 3.69 39.01
CA SER A 546 17.08 5.16 38.97
C SER A 546 17.97 5.78 37.88
N MET A 547 19.16 5.19 37.64
CA MET A 547 20.07 5.65 36.58
C MET A 547 19.51 5.41 35.17
N GLU A 548 18.78 4.31 34.97
CA GLU A 548 18.17 3.98 33.67
C GLU A 548 16.92 4.82 33.41
N LYS A 549 16.08 5.05 34.44
CA LYS A 549 14.94 5.97 34.38
C LYS A 549 15.40 7.38 34.04
N LEU A 550 16.34 7.93 34.82
CA LEU A 550 16.90 9.25 34.57
C LEU A 550 17.46 9.37 33.15
N LYS A 551 18.20 8.36 32.66
CA LYS A 551 18.69 8.36 31.28
C LYS A 551 17.55 8.45 30.27
N LYS A 552 16.51 7.61 30.40
CA LYS A 552 15.33 7.63 29.51
C LYS A 552 14.60 8.98 29.54
N SER A 553 14.41 9.56 30.72
CA SER A 553 13.78 10.88 30.91
C SER A 553 14.61 12.01 30.30
N VAL A 554 15.93 12.00 30.48
CA VAL A 554 16.86 12.96 29.87
C VAL A 554 16.90 12.80 28.36
N ASP A 555 17.05 11.58 27.83
CA ASP A 555 17.19 11.35 26.39
C ASP A 555 15.88 11.69 25.64
N ARG A 556 14.69 11.42 26.22
CA ARG A 556 13.37 11.90 25.70
C ARG A 556 13.34 13.42 25.56
N LEU A 557 13.81 14.15 26.56
CA LEU A 557 13.78 15.61 26.58
C LEU A 557 14.88 16.22 25.70
N MET A 558 16.03 15.55 25.57
CA MET A 558 17.05 15.91 24.60
C MET A 558 16.52 15.74 23.16
N GLU A 559 15.76 14.69 22.87
CA GLU A 559 15.09 14.51 21.58
C GLU A 559 14.08 15.63 21.28
N PHE A 560 13.25 16.01 22.26
CA PHE A 560 12.36 17.18 22.15
C PHE A 560 13.14 18.48 21.88
N SER A 561 14.23 18.74 22.61
CA SER A 561 15.06 19.95 22.45
C SER A 561 15.74 20.09 21.09
N ASN A 562 15.80 19.01 20.29
CA ASN A 562 16.31 19.04 18.91
C ASN A 562 15.18 19.16 17.87
N LYS A 563 13.91 19.16 18.28
CA LYS A 563 12.72 19.25 17.42
C LYS A 563 11.96 20.58 17.59
N PHE A 564 11.92 21.12 18.81
CA PHE A 564 11.17 22.33 19.15
C PHE A 564 12.10 23.52 19.37
N ASP A 565 12.03 24.53 18.51
CA ASP A 565 12.70 25.82 18.74
C ASP A 565 11.71 26.81 19.36
N ALA A 566 11.82 26.99 20.67
CA ALA A 566 10.98 27.90 21.44
C ALA A 566 11.09 29.37 20.98
N ARG A 567 12.23 29.76 20.41
CA ARG A 567 12.48 31.14 19.93
C ARG A 567 11.88 31.35 18.55
N GLU A 568 12.00 30.37 17.66
CA GLU A 568 11.25 30.37 16.39
C GLU A 568 9.74 30.43 16.66
N PHE A 569 9.23 29.56 17.53
CA PHE A 569 7.81 29.53 17.89
C PHE A 569 7.29 30.89 18.38
N GLN A 570 8.01 31.54 19.32
CA GLN A 570 7.59 32.87 19.81
C GLN A 570 7.74 33.97 18.74
N ASN A 571 8.72 33.86 17.83
CA ASN A 571 8.82 34.77 16.69
C ASN A 571 7.64 34.61 15.72
N SER A 572 7.20 33.39 15.41
CA SER A 572 6.08 33.15 14.49
C SER A 572 4.74 33.54 15.13
N LEU A 573 4.54 33.32 16.44
CA LEU A 573 3.40 33.87 17.19
C LEU A 573 3.36 35.42 17.14
N TYR A 574 4.50 36.08 17.32
CA TYR A 574 4.60 37.55 17.21
C TYR A 574 4.30 38.02 15.78
N ARG A 575 4.98 37.46 14.78
CA ARG A 575 4.86 37.87 13.37
C ARG A 575 3.46 37.63 12.84
N PHE A 576 2.82 36.51 13.17
CA PHE A 576 1.43 36.25 12.79
C PHE A 576 0.52 37.42 13.18
N LEU A 577 0.61 37.91 14.43
CA LEU A 577 -0.22 39.00 14.92
C LEU A 577 0.08 40.32 14.20
N THR A 578 1.35 40.65 13.96
CA THR A 578 1.74 41.82 13.16
C THR A 578 1.13 41.78 11.75
N TRP A 579 1.31 40.66 11.04
CA TRP A 579 0.83 40.53 9.66
C TRP A 579 -0.68 40.28 9.55
N ASN A 580 -1.37 39.95 10.67
CA ASN A 580 -2.82 39.83 10.69
C ASN A 580 -3.52 41.18 10.49
N GLU A 581 -2.89 42.30 10.83
CA GLU A 581 -3.42 43.65 10.52
C GLU A 581 -3.45 43.89 9.00
N ASP A 582 -2.38 43.54 8.28
CA ASP A 582 -2.33 43.59 6.81
C ASP A 582 -3.33 42.62 6.16
N LEU A 583 -3.56 41.45 6.78
CA LEU A 583 -4.61 40.52 6.32
C LEU A 583 -6.01 41.13 6.48
N GLU A 584 -6.30 41.75 7.63
CA GLU A 584 -7.55 42.49 7.83
C GLU A 584 -7.71 43.67 6.87
N GLY A 585 -6.61 44.35 6.50
CA GLY A 585 -6.57 45.39 5.47
C GLY A 585 -6.91 44.82 4.08
N ALA A 586 -6.22 43.77 3.66
CA ALA A 586 -6.45 43.11 2.37
C ALA A 586 -7.89 42.58 2.23
N MET A 587 -8.45 41.96 3.27
CA MET A 587 -9.85 41.48 3.28
C MET A 587 -10.88 42.62 3.16
N LYS A 588 -10.54 43.85 3.56
CA LYS A 588 -11.38 45.05 3.44
C LYS A 588 -11.13 45.83 2.15
N SER A 589 -10.11 45.47 1.38
CA SER A 589 -9.77 46.12 0.11
C SER A 589 -10.84 45.90 -0.96
N LYS A 590 -10.88 46.80 -1.94
CA LYS A 590 -11.68 46.59 -3.16
C LYS A 590 -11.17 45.37 -3.96
N PHE A 591 -9.85 45.12 -3.96
CA PHE A 591 -9.19 44.09 -4.75
C PHE A 591 -9.69 42.68 -4.38
N ALA A 592 -9.88 42.42 -3.08
CA ALA A 592 -10.42 41.16 -2.60
C ALA A 592 -11.84 40.87 -3.14
N ASN A 593 -12.67 41.90 -3.32
CA ASN A 593 -14.00 41.79 -3.92
C ASN A 593 -13.97 41.77 -5.46
N GLU A 594 -12.98 42.43 -6.07
CA GLU A 594 -12.71 42.41 -7.50
C GLU A 594 -12.20 41.03 -7.97
N GLU A 595 -11.44 40.33 -7.15
CA GLU A 595 -10.93 38.97 -7.41
C GLU A 595 -12.06 37.93 -7.57
N TYR A 596 -13.15 38.04 -6.80
CA TYR A 596 -14.35 37.23 -7.01
C TYR A 596 -15.03 37.50 -8.36
N LYS A 597 -14.95 38.72 -8.89
CA LYS A 597 -15.46 39.05 -10.23
C LYS A 597 -14.57 38.45 -11.31
N PHE A 598 -13.25 38.53 -11.15
CA PHE A 598 -12.29 37.93 -12.07
C PHE A 598 -12.48 36.41 -12.15
N ASN A 599 -12.51 35.71 -11.01
CA ASN A 599 -12.71 34.26 -10.96
C ASN A 599 -14.12 33.80 -11.35
N LYS A 600 -15.12 34.69 -11.30
CA LYS A 600 -16.43 34.42 -11.92
C LYS A 600 -16.36 34.54 -13.45
N CYS A 601 -15.54 35.44 -13.99
CA CYS A 601 -15.52 35.76 -15.42
C CYS A 601 -14.99 34.61 -16.31
N PHE A 602 -14.06 33.79 -15.81
CA PHE A 602 -13.55 32.60 -16.51
C PHE A 602 -14.10 31.28 -15.95
N ARG A 603 -15.09 31.30 -15.03
CA ARG A 603 -15.61 30.10 -14.37
C ARG A 603 -16.13 29.04 -15.35
N ASP A 604 -16.77 29.47 -16.43
CA ASP A 604 -17.36 28.55 -17.41
C ASP A 604 -16.28 27.79 -18.23
N HIS A 605 -15.01 28.20 -18.09
CA HIS A 605 -13.81 27.55 -18.63
C HIS A 605 -13.00 26.76 -17.57
N GLU A 606 -13.59 26.43 -16.41
CA GLU A 606 -12.92 25.65 -15.33
C GLU A 606 -12.36 24.32 -15.84
N HIS A 607 -13.05 23.66 -16.77
CA HIS A 607 -12.56 22.42 -17.38
C HIS A 607 -11.34 22.67 -18.28
N ASP A 608 -11.40 23.70 -19.12
CA ASP A 608 -10.38 24.03 -20.13
C ASP A 608 -9.05 24.43 -19.48
N ILE A 609 -9.11 25.20 -18.38
CA ILE A 609 -7.95 25.61 -17.59
C ILE A 609 -7.34 24.39 -16.86
N SER A 610 -8.17 23.50 -16.30
CA SER A 610 -7.68 22.26 -15.68
C SER A 610 -7.02 21.34 -16.72
N MET A 611 -7.64 21.16 -17.89
CA MET A 611 -7.08 20.37 -18.99
C MET A 611 -5.76 20.95 -19.48
N GLY A 612 -5.72 22.27 -19.73
CA GLY A 612 -4.50 22.98 -20.09
C GLY A 612 -3.41 22.88 -19.03
N TYR A 613 -3.76 22.84 -17.75
CA TYR A 613 -2.77 22.65 -16.67
C TYR A 613 -2.14 21.26 -16.70
N HIS A 614 -2.93 20.20 -16.90
CA HIS A 614 -2.38 18.85 -17.08
C HIS A 614 -1.48 18.77 -18.32
N ASP A 615 -1.83 19.48 -19.40
CA ASP A 615 -0.98 19.61 -20.59
C ASP A 615 0.34 20.33 -20.29
N VAL A 616 0.33 21.44 -19.54
CA VAL A 616 1.56 22.13 -19.12
C VAL A 616 2.41 21.26 -18.21
N ARG A 617 1.81 20.49 -17.29
CA ARG A 617 2.52 19.49 -16.49
C ARG A 617 3.16 18.41 -17.37
N LEU A 618 2.51 17.99 -18.47
CA LEU A 618 3.06 17.04 -19.42
C LEU A 618 4.20 17.63 -20.27
N LEU A 619 4.09 18.89 -20.72
CA LEU A 619 5.19 19.62 -21.38
C LEU A 619 6.43 19.70 -20.48
N GLN A 620 6.25 20.00 -19.19
CA GLN A 620 7.33 20.03 -18.20
C GLN A 620 7.98 18.65 -18.04
N ASN A 621 7.19 17.56 -17.94
CA ASN A 621 7.71 16.20 -17.84
C ASN A 621 8.49 15.79 -19.10
N LEU A 622 7.96 16.06 -20.31
CA LEU A 622 8.65 15.77 -21.58
C LEU A 622 9.99 16.52 -21.68
N ARG A 623 9.99 17.82 -21.37
CA ARG A 623 11.19 18.67 -21.35
C ARG A 623 12.25 18.18 -20.35
N ASN A 624 11.80 17.66 -19.20
CA ASN A 624 12.64 17.12 -18.13
C ASN A 624 13.20 15.72 -18.45
N PHE A 625 12.41 14.87 -19.11
CA PHE A 625 12.82 13.53 -19.55
C PHE A 625 13.92 13.60 -20.63
N GLY A 626 13.74 14.47 -21.63
CA GLY A 626 14.80 14.87 -22.56
C GLY A 626 15.39 13.76 -23.43
N GLU A 627 16.51 14.08 -24.09
CA GLU A 627 17.23 13.15 -24.97
C GLU A 627 17.92 12.02 -24.19
N GLU A 628 18.41 12.29 -22.96
CA GLU A 628 19.01 11.26 -22.10
C GLU A 628 17.98 10.20 -21.69
N GLY A 629 16.77 10.61 -21.31
CA GLY A 629 15.67 9.69 -21.00
C GLY A 629 15.25 8.84 -22.20
N VAL A 630 15.11 9.46 -23.39
CA VAL A 630 14.83 8.72 -24.65
C VAL A 630 15.88 7.64 -24.91
N ASN A 631 17.17 7.99 -24.81
CA ASN A 631 18.26 7.04 -25.06
C ASN A 631 18.27 5.88 -24.06
N HIS A 632 18.01 6.14 -22.77
CA HIS A 632 17.88 5.11 -21.75
C HIS A 632 16.70 4.14 -22.01
N VAL A 633 15.54 4.68 -22.40
CA VAL A 633 14.34 3.86 -22.70
C VAL A 633 14.52 3.05 -23.99
N ASN A 634 15.08 3.64 -25.05
CA ASN A 634 15.35 2.93 -26.30
C ASN A 634 16.30 1.73 -26.10
N ALA A 635 17.42 1.94 -25.39
CA ALA A 635 18.36 0.85 -25.07
C ALA A 635 17.71 -0.28 -24.25
N PHE A 636 16.67 0.02 -23.46
CA PHE A 636 15.90 -1.00 -22.75
C PHE A 636 14.90 -1.74 -23.66
N ILE A 637 14.25 -1.05 -24.60
CA ILE A 637 13.34 -1.67 -25.58
C ILE A 637 14.12 -2.58 -26.55
N GLU A 638 15.29 -2.17 -27.02
CA GLU A 638 16.19 -3.01 -27.83
C GLU A 638 16.58 -4.30 -27.09
N LYS A 639 16.95 -4.17 -25.80
CA LYS A 639 17.27 -5.29 -24.91
C LYS A 639 16.09 -6.26 -24.75
N LEU A 640 14.85 -5.76 -24.73
CA LEU A 640 13.63 -6.60 -24.73
C LEU A 640 13.36 -7.27 -26.08
N ALA A 641 13.70 -6.64 -27.21
CA ALA A 641 13.60 -7.26 -28.53
C ALA A 641 14.56 -8.45 -28.66
N ASP A 642 15.80 -8.32 -28.17
CA ASP A 642 16.76 -9.42 -28.07
C ASP A 642 16.24 -10.55 -27.16
N MET A 643 15.63 -10.23 -26.01
CA MET A 643 15.00 -11.22 -25.13
C MET A 643 13.92 -12.02 -25.86
N LYS A 644 12.98 -11.33 -26.53
CA LYS A 644 11.87 -11.95 -27.27
C LYS A 644 12.40 -12.91 -28.33
N LYS A 645 13.40 -12.49 -29.11
CA LYS A 645 14.09 -13.34 -30.06
C LYS A 645 14.71 -14.59 -29.41
N LEU A 646 15.33 -14.47 -28.23
CA LEU A 646 15.89 -15.61 -27.49
C LEU A 646 14.84 -16.55 -26.88
N ILE A 647 13.60 -16.09 -26.67
CA ILE A 647 12.44 -16.90 -26.28
C ILE A 647 11.86 -17.63 -27.50
N ASP A 648 11.77 -16.95 -28.65
CA ASP A 648 11.31 -17.54 -29.91
C ASP A 648 12.30 -18.58 -30.47
N GLU A 649 13.61 -18.33 -30.39
CA GLU A 649 14.67 -19.30 -30.72
C GLU A 649 14.71 -20.55 -29.80
N GLN A 650 13.93 -20.57 -28.70
CA GLN A 650 13.84 -21.68 -27.75
C GLN A 650 12.49 -22.42 -27.80
N GLU A 651 11.79 -22.36 -28.94
CA GLU A 651 10.43 -22.86 -29.14
C GLU A 651 10.15 -24.23 -28.48
N THR A 652 9.52 -24.17 -27.30
CA THR A 652 9.05 -25.30 -26.49
C THR A 652 10.04 -26.45 -26.32
N THR A 653 10.80 -26.42 -25.23
CA THR A 653 10.41 -27.24 -24.05
C THR A 653 11.30 -26.98 -22.83
N LEU A 654 10.69 -26.51 -21.74
CA LEU A 654 11.24 -26.61 -20.38
C LEU A 654 11.14 -28.05 -19.84
N ILE A 655 11.36 -29.07 -20.68
CA ILE A 655 11.34 -30.49 -20.28
C ILE A 655 12.73 -30.86 -19.75
N LEU A 656 12.77 -31.12 -18.44
CA LEU A 656 13.86 -31.82 -17.79
C LEU A 656 13.89 -33.26 -18.34
N LYS A 657 14.88 -33.57 -19.19
CA LYS A 657 14.98 -34.89 -19.85
C LYS A 657 15.20 -35.99 -18.81
N ASN A 658 14.47 -37.12 -18.95
CA ASN A 658 14.58 -38.27 -18.07
C ASN A 658 16.02 -38.79 -17.94
N THR A 659 16.68 -38.45 -16.84
CA THR A 659 17.86 -39.16 -16.31
C THR A 659 17.39 -40.10 -15.22
N ASN A 660 17.64 -41.41 -15.38
CA ASN A 660 17.14 -42.50 -14.52
C ASN A 660 16.87 -42.08 -13.06
N PHE A 661 15.60 -42.02 -12.69
CA PHE A 661 15.18 -41.48 -11.40
C PHE A 661 15.63 -42.36 -10.24
N ASN A 662 16.60 -41.85 -9.49
CA ASN A 662 16.99 -42.40 -8.20
C ASN A 662 15.93 -42.01 -7.15
N VAL A 663 15.76 -42.80 -6.07
CA VAL A 663 14.66 -42.63 -5.09
C VAL A 663 14.58 -41.22 -4.50
N SER A 664 15.71 -40.52 -4.34
CA SER A 664 15.76 -39.13 -3.87
C SER A 664 15.05 -38.11 -4.77
N TRP A 665 14.85 -38.41 -6.06
CA TRP A 665 14.16 -37.51 -6.99
C TRP A 665 12.65 -37.45 -6.74
N GLU A 666 12.05 -38.62 -6.48
CA GLU A 666 10.63 -38.75 -6.12
C GLU A 666 10.30 -38.08 -4.78
N LYS A 667 11.29 -37.98 -3.88
CA LYS A 667 11.18 -37.22 -2.61
C LYS A 667 11.37 -35.71 -2.79
N LEU A 668 12.21 -35.25 -3.73
CA LEU A 668 12.48 -33.82 -3.93
C LEU A 668 11.29 -33.06 -4.56
N LYS A 669 10.48 -33.71 -5.40
CA LYS A 669 9.29 -33.11 -6.05
C LYS A 669 8.09 -32.88 -5.11
N THR A 670 8.24 -33.15 -3.81
CA THR A 670 7.18 -32.95 -2.80
C THR A 670 7.49 -31.77 -1.85
N ILE A 671 8.45 -30.92 -2.20
CA ILE A 671 8.77 -29.71 -1.43
C ILE A 671 7.55 -28.79 -1.29
N ASP A 672 7.27 -28.33 -0.07
CA ASP A 672 6.20 -27.38 0.22
C ASP A 672 6.65 -25.95 -0.15
N GLY A 673 6.00 -25.37 -1.16
CA GLY A 673 6.24 -23.98 -1.58
C GLY A 673 6.02 -22.96 -0.46
N ALA A 674 5.16 -23.23 0.53
CA ALA A 674 4.95 -22.34 1.67
C ALA A 674 6.12 -22.36 2.67
N ILE A 675 6.94 -23.41 2.71
CA ILE A 675 8.23 -23.40 3.44
C ILE A 675 9.23 -22.53 2.67
N VAL A 676 9.33 -22.72 1.36
CA VAL A 676 10.30 -22.02 0.50
C VAL A 676 10.03 -20.51 0.49
N ALA A 677 8.77 -20.09 0.34
CA ALA A 677 8.38 -18.67 0.41
C ALA A 677 8.74 -18.02 1.77
N LYS A 678 8.57 -18.73 2.89
CA LYS A 678 8.96 -18.22 4.22
C LYS A 678 10.47 -18.07 4.37
N ILE A 679 11.25 -19.00 3.81
CA ILE A 679 12.72 -18.91 3.79
C ILE A 679 13.15 -17.71 2.94
N ASP A 680 12.62 -17.58 1.73
CA ASP A 680 13.02 -16.55 0.79
C ASP A 680 12.64 -15.15 1.28
N ASN A 681 11.37 -14.91 1.66
CA ASN A 681 10.91 -13.63 2.21
C ASN A 681 11.71 -13.20 3.45
N ALA A 682 12.15 -14.14 4.29
CA ALA A 682 12.94 -13.84 5.48
C ALA A 682 14.40 -13.49 5.15
N VAL A 683 15.00 -14.13 4.14
CA VAL A 683 16.35 -13.74 3.65
C VAL A 683 16.29 -12.41 2.90
N GLU A 684 15.28 -12.22 2.04
CA GLU A 684 14.97 -10.96 1.38
C GLU A 684 14.81 -9.82 2.41
N SER A 685 14.03 -10.03 3.47
CA SER A 685 13.85 -9.07 4.56
C SER A 685 15.19 -8.61 5.18
N VAL A 686 16.14 -9.52 5.41
CA VAL A 686 17.48 -9.16 5.91
C VAL A 686 18.28 -8.37 4.87
N LYS A 687 18.21 -8.73 3.59
CA LYS A 687 18.91 -8.02 2.51
C LYS A 687 18.33 -6.63 2.27
N ASN A 688 17.01 -6.48 2.36
CA ASN A 688 16.30 -5.21 2.26
C ASN A 688 16.64 -4.29 3.44
N LEU A 689 16.66 -4.80 4.68
CA LEU A 689 17.18 -4.05 5.85
C LEU A 689 18.63 -3.58 5.65
N ILE A 690 19.50 -4.41 5.07
CA ILE A 690 20.89 -4.02 4.77
C ILE A 690 20.97 -2.92 3.70
N GLU A 691 20.08 -2.91 2.72
CA GLU A 691 20.00 -1.86 1.69
C GLU A 691 19.41 -0.56 2.23
N LEU A 692 18.32 -0.62 3.01
CA LEU A 692 17.76 0.53 3.73
C LEU A 692 18.83 1.23 4.58
N ASN A 693 19.64 0.45 5.32
CA ASN A 693 20.73 0.98 6.13
C ASN A 693 21.86 1.66 5.34
N LYS A 694 21.90 1.56 4.00
CA LYS A 694 22.88 2.26 3.12
C LYS A 694 22.35 3.57 2.54
N MET A 695 21.04 3.76 2.48
CA MET A 695 20.38 4.91 1.86
C MET A 695 20.68 6.22 2.59
N GLU A 696 20.71 7.34 1.86
CA GLU A 696 20.88 8.68 2.46
C GLU A 696 19.63 9.05 3.28
N PHE A 697 18.43 8.68 2.82
CA PHE A 697 17.16 8.83 3.56
C PHE A 697 17.24 8.35 5.02
N VAL A 698 17.62 7.09 5.24
CA VAL A 698 17.62 6.46 6.57
C VAL A 698 18.72 7.04 7.47
N ASN A 699 19.84 7.50 6.88
CA ASN A 699 21.01 7.96 7.62
C ASN A 699 21.06 9.49 7.83
N LYS A 700 20.42 10.29 6.97
CA LYS A 700 20.43 11.76 7.00
C LYS A 700 19.06 12.37 6.56
N PRO A 701 17.93 11.94 7.16
CA PRO A 701 16.58 12.35 6.69
C PRO A 701 16.35 13.87 6.75
N GLU A 702 17.04 14.57 7.66
CA GLU A 702 16.98 16.03 7.79
C GLU A 702 17.35 16.73 6.47
N LYS A 703 18.44 16.33 5.79
CA LYS A 703 18.78 16.88 4.46
C LYS A 703 17.68 16.74 3.41
N MET A 704 16.93 15.64 3.49
CA MET A 704 15.89 15.27 2.52
C MET A 704 14.63 16.10 2.74
N ARG A 705 14.35 16.42 4.01
CA ARG A 705 13.38 17.43 4.42
C ARG A 705 13.85 18.83 3.99
N ASP A 706 15.07 19.23 4.35
CA ASP A 706 15.66 20.55 4.05
C ASP A 706 15.65 20.86 2.54
N ALA A 707 15.94 19.86 1.70
CA ALA A 707 15.90 20.01 0.24
C ALA A 707 14.49 20.35 -0.28
N ILE A 708 13.45 19.73 0.29
CA ILE A 708 12.05 19.95 -0.10
C ILE A 708 11.48 21.22 0.54
N GLU A 709 11.84 21.53 1.79
CA GLU A 709 11.54 22.83 2.42
C GLU A 709 12.14 23.99 1.61
N TYR A 710 13.33 23.81 1.05
CA TYR A 710 13.95 24.79 0.16
C TYR A 710 13.22 24.90 -1.19
N THR A 711 12.81 23.79 -1.82
CA THR A 711 12.00 23.85 -3.06
C THR A 711 10.60 24.43 -2.79
N ASN A 712 10.00 24.14 -1.63
CA ASN A 712 8.73 24.71 -1.18
C ASN A 712 8.79 26.25 -1.06
N TYR A 713 9.95 26.85 -0.73
CA TYR A 713 10.12 28.30 -0.63
C TYR A 713 9.83 29.05 -1.95
N GLY A 714 10.02 28.41 -3.11
CA GLY A 714 9.62 28.96 -4.40
C GLY A 714 8.11 28.88 -4.67
N VAL A 715 7.41 27.99 -3.96
CA VAL A 715 5.99 27.63 -4.16
C VAL A 715 5.14 28.07 -2.94
N ASP A 716 5.73 28.88 -2.04
CA ASP A 716 5.24 29.31 -0.71
C ASP A 716 3.86 29.99 -0.68
N LYS A 717 3.26 30.23 -1.85
CA LYS A 717 2.07 31.05 -2.10
C LYS A 717 1.03 30.36 -3.00
N SER A 718 1.16 29.04 -3.23
CA SER A 718 0.30 28.23 -4.11
C SER A 718 -0.78 27.50 -3.32
N GLY A 719 -1.95 27.32 -3.95
CA GLY A 719 -3.02 26.47 -3.41
C GLY A 719 -2.62 25.00 -3.48
N THR A 720 -1.98 24.58 -4.58
CA THR A 720 -1.42 23.22 -4.74
C THR A 720 -0.37 22.88 -3.66
N LYS A 721 0.36 23.87 -3.13
CA LYS A 721 1.31 23.67 -2.03
C LYS A 721 0.66 22.99 -0.81
N LEU A 722 -0.56 23.38 -0.44
CA LEU A 722 -1.28 22.81 0.71
C LEU A 722 -1.56 21.30 0.51
N GLU A 723 -1.92 20.90 -0.70
CA GLU A 723 -2.14 19.48 -1.05
C GLU A 723 -0.81 18.69 -1.04
N LEU A 724 0.27 19.30 -1.52
CA LEU A 724 1.59 18.69 -1.55
C LEU A 724 2.20 18.55 -0.14
N GLU A 725 2.03 19.55 0.73
CA GLU A 725 2.40 19.48 2.15
C GLU A 725 1.60 18.38 2.88
N GLN A 726 0.31 18.25 2.59
CA GLN A 726 -0.51 17.16 3.13
C GLN A 726 -0.06 15.77 2.66
N LYS A 727 0.51 15.63 1.45
CA LYS A 727 1.12 14.38 0.96
C LYS A 727 2.55 14.18 1.49
N TRP A 728 3.29 15.26 1.77
CA TRP A 728 4.67 15.25 2.26
C TRP A 728 4.78 14.99 3.77
N LYS A 729 4.18 13.90 4.26
CA LYS A 729 4.15 13.52 5.69
C LYS A 729 5.48 12.98 6.23
N LEU A 730 6.63 13.45 5.72
CA LEU A 730 7.95 12.88 6.02
C LEU A 730 8.36 13.03 7.50
N GLY A 731 7.87 14.06 8.19
CA GLY A 731 8.31 14.53 9.51
C GLY A 731 8.55 13.43 10.55
N THR A 732 7.49 12.94 11.22
CA THR A 732 7.61 11.93 12.29
C THR A 732 7.86 10.51 11.76
N GLY A 733 7.54 10.22 10.50
CA GLY A 733 7.74 8.89 9.89
C GLY A 733 9.21 8.43 9.92
N ASN A 734 10.15 9.36 9.81
CA ASN A 734 11.60 9.09 9.89
C ASN A 734 12.06 8.42 11.20
N LEU A 735 11.28 8.56 12.28
CA LEU A 735 11.58 7.94 13.57
C LEU A 735 11.48 6.42 13.51
N ALA A 736 10.54 5.86 12.74
CA ALA A 736 10.42 4.41 12.54
C ALA A 736 11.69 3.84 11.91
N PHE A 737 12.08 4.34 10.73
CA PHE A 737 13.29 3.93 10.02
C PHE A 737 14.56 4.07 10.85
N ARG A 738 14.73 5.18 11.57
CA ARG A 738 15.89 5.40 12.45
C ARG A 738 15.90 4.46 13.66
N SER A 739 14.75 4.21 14.28
CA SER A 739 14.64 3.29 15.42
C SER A 739 14.89 1.83 15.01
N SER A 740 14.32 1.36 13.90
CA SER A 740 14.55 0.02 13.36
C SER A 740 15.98 -0.15 12.82
N SER A 741 16.59 0.91 12.26
CA SER A 741 18.00 0.93 11.88
C SER A 741 18.92 0.70 13.10
N ASN A 742 18.63 1.34 14.22
CA ASN A 742 19.36 1.14 15.47
C ASN A 742 19.09 -0.25 16.07
N TYR A 743 17.82 -0.68 16.13
CA TYR A 743 17.43 -2.01 16.61
C TYR A 743 18.17 -3.13 15.85
N PHE A 744 18.23 -3.03 14.52
CA PHE A 744 18.95 -4.00 13.68
C PHE A 744 20.45 -4.03 14.00
N LYS A 745 21.09 -2.87 14.19
CA LYS A 745 22.52 -2.77 14.59
C LYS A 745 22.75 -3.41 15.96
N GLU A 746 21.93 -3.11 16.96
CA GLU A 746 22.01 -3.72 18.29
C GLU A 746 21.79 -5.25 18.27
N ALA A 747 20.85 -5.74 17.46
CA ALA A 747 20.62 -7.18 17.29
C ALA A 747 21.86 -7.88 16.70
N LEU A 748 22.50 -7.28 15.69
CA LEU A 748 23.76 -7.80 15.13
C LEU A 748 24.93 -7.80 16.13
N GLU A 749 24.95 -6.88 17.11
CA GLU A 749 25.97 -6.85 18.15
C GLU A 749 25.74 -7.89 19.27
N LYS A 750 24.47 -8.22 19.58
CA LYS A 750 24.10 -9.28 20.54
C LYS A 750 24.47 -10.68 20.04
N ILE A 751 24.54 -10.89 18.72
CA ILE A 751 24.64 -12.22 18.11
C ILE A 751 26.10 -12.70 17.94
N ASN A 752 26.42 -13.84 18.57
CA ASN A 752 27.70 -14.53 18.39
C ASN A 752 27.66 -15.49 17.18
N PHE A 753 27.85 -14.94 15.99
CA PHE A 753 27.85 -15.68 14.71
C PHE A 753 28.80 -16.89 14.68
N ARG A 754 29.88 -16.92 15.48
CA ARG A 754 30.80 -18.09 15.57
C ARG A 754 30.14 -19.34 16.15
N LYS A 755 28.99 -19.20 16.81
CA LYS A 755 28.17 -20.31 17.33
C LYS A 755 27.09 -20.78 16.34
N MET A 756 26.84 -20.05 15.25
CA MET A 756 25.82 -20.37 14.25
C MET A 756 26.38 -21.34 13.19
N LYS A 757 26.53 -22.62 13.58
CA LYS A 757 27.14 -23.68 12.74
C LYS A 757 26.13 -24.59 12.02
N ASN A 758 24.88 -24.60 12.44
CA ASN A 758 23.83 -25.49 11.92
C ASN A 758 22.57 -24.68 11.58
N ILE A 759 21.76 -25.15 10.63
CA ILE A 759 20.49 -24.51 10.22
C ILE A 759 19.53 -24.29 11.40
N SER A 760 19.53 -25.17 12.42
CA SER A 760 18.76 -24.99 13.66
C SER A 760 19.10 -23.69 14.40
N ASN A 761 20.35 -23.22 14.30
CA ASN A 761 20.83 -22.02 15.01
C ASN A 761 20.43 -20.71 14.30
N VAL A 762 19.89 -20.78 13.08
CA VAL A 762 19.31 -19.63 12.37
C VAL A 762 18.06 -19.11 13.09
N SER A 763 17.37 -19.97 13.86
CA SER A 763 16.27 -19.58 14.74
C SER A 763 16.64 -18.46 15.73
N VAL A 764 17.85 -18.51 16.29
CA VAL A 764 18.34 -17.50 17.24
C VAL A 764 18.53 -16.14 16.56
N PHE A 765 18.98 -16.13 15.30
CA PHE A 765 19.15 -14.88 14.54
C PHE A 765 17.80 -14.20 14.27
N PHE A 766 16.82 -14.95 13.77
CA PHE A 766 15.51 -14.35 13.48
C PHE A 766 14.75 -13.95 14.74
N LYS A 767 14.92 -14.67 15.85
CA LYS A 767 14.26 -14.34 17.12
C LYS A 767 14.69 -13.00 17.71
N GLU A 768 15.97 -12.62 17.58
CA GLU A 768 16.44 -11.27 17.95
C GLU A 768 15.85 -10.17 17.03
N LEU A 769 15.31 -10.53 15.85
CA LEU A 769 14.70 -9.62 14.88
C LEU A 769 13.17 -9.59 14.91
N GLU A 770 12.48 -10.52 15.59
CA GLU A 770 11.01 -10.58 15.71
C GLU A 770 10.38 -9.29 16.28
N GLY A 771 11.15 -8.52 17.06
CA GLY A 771 10.77 -7.25 17.68
C GLY A 771 11.14 -5.99 16.90
N ILE A 772 11.60 -6.09 15.65
CA ILE A 772 11.93 -4.90 14.85
C ILE A 772 10.67 -4.04 14.61
N PRO A 773 10.70 -2.71 14.82
CA PRO A 773 9.54 -1.85 14.58
C PRO A 773 9.10 -1.85 13.11
N ASN A 774 7.78 -1.85 12.91
CA ASN A 774 7.15 -1.76 11.59
C ASN A 774 7.55 -0.45 10.89
N MET A 775 7.91 -0.54 9.60
CA MET A 775 8.35 0.57 8.76
C MET A 775 7.37 0.93 7.63
N ASN A 776 6.13 0.41 7.67
CA ASN A 776 5.08 0.76 6.71
C ASN A 776 4.87 2.28 6.63
N PHE A 777 5.13 2.85 5.46
CA PHE A 777 4.97 4.26 5.15
C PHE A 777 4.51 4.42 3.70
N ASP A 778 3.65 5.42 3.42
CA ASP A 778 3.18 5.69 2.07
C ASP A 778 4.22 6.46 1.24
N PHE A 779 5.15 5.71 0.64
CA PHE A 779 6.12 6.25 -0.30
C PHE A 779 5.49 6.71 -1.62
N ASN A 780 4.31 6.21 -2.00
CA ASN A 780 3.65 6.64 -3.24
C ASN A 780 3.17 8.10 -3.12
N SER A 781 2.66 8.51 -1.96
CA SER A 781 2.40 9.94 -1.68
C SER A 781 3.66 10.79 -1.83
N LEU A 782 4.80 10.37 -1.28
CA LEU A 782 6.07 11.10 -1.41
C LEU A 782 6.57 11.16 -2.86
N ILE A 783 6.52 10.04 -3.59
CA ILE A 783 6.89 9.97 -5.01
C ILE A 783 5.99 10.91 -5.84
N SER A 784 4.69 11.01 -5.52
CA SER A 784 3.77 11.95 -6.19
C SER A 784 4.18 13.42 -5.99
N VAL A 785 4.68 13.78 -4.80
CA VAL A 785 5.20 15.13 -4.50
C VAL A 785 6.52 15.39 -5.25
N LEU A 786 7.37 14.37 -5.40
CA LEU A 786 8.61 14.51 -6.19
C LEU A 786 8.33 14.60 -7.70
N ASN A 787 7.34 13.86 -8.21
CA ASN A 787 6.83 13.99 -9.58
C ASN A 787 6.21 15.39 -9.83
N TYR A 788 5.75 16.08 -8.78
CA TYR A 788 5.38 17.48 -8.88
C TYR A 788 6.61 18.40 -8.99
N TYR A 789 7.60 18.25 -8.11
CA TYR A 789 8.71 19.20 -7.98
C TYR A 789 9.85 19.01 -9.00
N ILE A 790 10.21 17.78 -9.37
CA ILE A 790 11.32 17.51 -10.31
C ILE A 790 11.15 18.27 -11.64
N PRO A 791 9.99 18.26 -12.33
CA PRO A 791 9.83 18.94 -13.62
C PRO A 791 9.81 20.48 -13.56
N ILE A 792 9.79 21.08 -12.35
CA ILE A 792 9.74 22.55 -12.15
C ILE A 792 10.96 23.12 -11.40
N GLU A 793 11.85 22.27 -10.88
CA GLU A 793 13.12 22.71 -10.31
C GLU A 793 14.07 23.17 -11.43
N LEU A 794 14.45 24.45 -11.42
CA LEU A 794 15.28 25.08 -12.45
C LEU A 794 16.79 24.87 -12.22
N ASN A 795 17.21 24.49 -11.01
CA ASN A 795 18.60 24.23 -10.70
C ASN A 795 18.95 22.74 -10.88
N ASP A 796 19.76 22.41 -11.87
CA ASP A 796 20.08 21.01 -12.21
C ASP A 796 20.68 20.22 -11.04
N THR A 797 21.53 20.84 -10.20
CA THR A 797 22.11 20.18 -9.01
C THR A 797 21.06 19.85 -7.95
N ARG A 798 20.05 20.71 -7.76
CA ARG A 798 18.90 20.40 -6.89
C ARG A 798 17.98 19.37 -7.53
N ARG A 799 17.73 19.45 -8.84
CA ARG A 799 16.90 18.48 -9.58
C ARG A 799 17.50 17.07 -9.49
N GLU A 800 18.81 16.94 -9.68
CA GLU A 800 19.56 15.69 -9.47
C GLU A 800 19.43 15.18 -8.02
N GLY A 801 19.48 16.08 -7.02
CA GLY A 801 19.16 15.73 -5.64
C GLY A 801 17.74 15.16 -5.48
N LEU A 802 16.73 15.82 -6.05
CA LEU A 802 15.34 15.35 -6.04
C LEU A 802 15.16 14.01 -6.78
N TYR A 803 15.90 13.78 -7.87
CA TYR A 803 15.93 12.49 -8.57
C TYR A 803 16.52 11.36 -7.71
N GLN A 804 17.64 11.60 -7.03
CA GLN A 804 18.23 10.63 -6.10
C GLN A 804 17.27 10.31 -4.95
N ILE A 805 16.62 11.33 -4.40
CA ILE A 805 15.58 11.24 -3.38
C ILE A 805 14.41 10.38 -3.86
N ARG A 806 13.91 10.61 -5.09
CA ARG A 806 12.83 9.82 -5.69
C ARG A 806 13.26 8.36 -5.94
N SER A 807 14.49 8.16 -6.40
CA SER A 807 15.06 6.83 -6.66
C SER A 807 15.18 5.98 -5.39
N GLU A 808 15.57 6.58 -4.25
CA GLU A 808 15.52 5.89 -2.96
C GLU A 808 14.07 5.52 -2.60
N PHE A 809 13.10 6.43 -2.69
CA PHE A 809 11.70 6.13 -2.39
C PHE A 809 11.08 5.06 -3.31
N ILE A 810 11.36 5.08 -4.61
CA ILE A 810 10.93 4.03 -5.56
C ILE A 810 11.48 2.67 -5.11
N LYS A 811 12.79 2.61 -4.78
CA LYS A 811 13.45 1.38 -4.31
C LYS A 811 12.95 0.92 -2.93
N ILE A 812 12.43 1.80 -2.09
CA ILE A 812 11.79 1.43 -0.81
C ILE A 812 10.35 0.93 -1.05
N SER A 813 9.61 1.57 -1.95
CA SER A 813 8.22 1.20 -2.28
C SER A 813 8.08 -0.20 -2.91
N SER A 814 9.17 -0.76 -3.44
CA SER A 814 9.23 -2.14 -3.96
C SER A 814 9.69 -3.20 -2.94
N MET A 815 9.86 -2.83 -1.65
CA MET A 815 10.15 -3.75 -0.54
C MET A 815 8.88 -4.01 0.29
N ASP A 816 8.70 -5.24 0.80
CA ASP A 816 7.82 -5.45 1.97
C ASP A 816 8.53 -4.87 3.21
N LEU A 817 7.86 -3.96 3.92
CA LEU A 817 8.39 -3.23 5.07
C LEU A 817 7.94 -3.83 6.42
N ASP A 818 7.07 -4.84 6.41
CA ASP A 818 6.71 -5.66 7.58
C ASP A 818 7.73 -6.81 7.75
N PHE A 819 8.98 -6.44 8.02
CA PHE A 819 10.08 -7.38 8.22
C PHE A 819 9.82 -8.35 9.40
N ALA A 820 9.14 -7.87 10.45
CA ALA A 820 8.85 -8.64 11.66
C ALA A 820 7.95 -9.87 11.40
N LYS A 821 6.92 -9.72 10.55
CA LYS A 821 6.03 -10.79 10.07
C LYS A 821 6.78 -11.95 9.44
N HIS A 822 7.80 -11.68 8.63
CA HIS A 822 8.59 -12.74 7.98
C HIS A 822 9.50 -13.48 8.97
N PHE A 823 10.16 -12.75 9.88
CA PHE A 823 11.06 -13.34 10.86
C PHE A 823 10.38 -14.31 11.83
N LYS A 824 9.16 -14.00 12.30
CA LYS A 824 8.36 -14.83 13.23
C LYS A 824 8.11 -16.27 12.77
N SER A 825 8.14 -16.55 11.46
CA SER A 825 7.93 -17.91 10.92
C SER A 825 9.18 -18.53 10.27
N ALA A 826 10.25 -17.76 10.10
CA ALA A 826 11.47 -18.19 9.43
C ALA A 826 12.18 -19.35 10.16
N ALA A 827 12.23 -19.30 11.49
CA ALA A 827 12.88 -20.34 12.32
C ALA A 827 12.31 -21.75 12.06
N ASP A 828 10.98 -21.86 11.97
CA ASP A 828 10.26 -23.10 11.68
C ASP A 828 10.47 -23.55 10.23
N ALA A 829 10.40 -22.62 9.28
CA ALA A 829 10.60 -22.92 7.85
C ALA A 829 12.02 -23.43 7.55
N PHE A 830 13.06 -22.74 8.05
CA PHE A 830 14.45 -23.18 7.91
C PHE A 830 14.67 -24.58 8.53
N LYS A 831 14.07 -24.86 9.70
CA LYS A 831 14.15 -26.20 10.31
C LYS A 831 13.47 -27.26 9.43
N LYS A 832 12.21 -27.03 9.01
CA LYS A 832 11.45 -27.99 8.19
C LYS A 832 12.10 -28.26 6.84
N PHE A 833 12.79 -27.29 6.26
CA PHE A 833 13.59 -27.50 5.05
C PHE A 833 14.81 -28.41 5.31
N GLY A 834 15.47 -28.28 6.46
CA GLY A 834 16.48 -29.25 6.92
C GLY A 834 15.89 -30.66 7.10
N ASP A 835 14.79 -30.77 7.86
CA ASP A 835 14.07 -32.04 8.12
C ASP A 835 13.64 -32.72 6.79
N PHE A 836 13.19 -31.93 5.79
CA PHE A 836 12.85 -32.38 4.43
C PHE A 836 14.05 -32.92 3.65
N LEU A 837 15.19 -32.21 3.68
CA LEU A 837 16.41 -32.65 3.02
C LEU A 837 16.97 -33.94 3.65
N ASP A 838 16.89 -34.08 4.99
CA ASP A 838 17.27 -35.32 5.68
C ASP A 838 16.40 -36.50 5.21
N ASN A 839 15.08 -36.32 5.10
CA ASN A 839 14.15 -37.34 4.56
C ASN A 839 14.44 -37.71 3.09
N CYS A 840 14.81 -36.74 2.26
CA CYS A 840 15.18 -36.97 0.85
C CYS A 840 16.41 -37.89 0.69
N PHE A 841 17.29 -37.96 1.70
CA PHE A 841 18.55 -38.71 1.64
C PHE A 841 18.79 -39.64 2.85
N THR A 842 17.72 -40.08 3.52
CA THR A 842 17.71 -41.30 4.34
C THR A 842 17.27 -42.49 3.51
N GLU A 843 17.91 -43.64 3.75
CA GLU A 843 17.56 -44.91 3.10
C GLU A 843 16.27 -45.46 3.70
N ASP A 844 15.32 -45.82 2.82
CA ASP A 844 14.07 -46.44 3.22
C ASP A 844 14.36 -47.85 3.76
N LYS A 845 14.08 -48.09 5.04
CA LYS A 845 14.19 -49.43 5.63
C LYS A 845 13.21 -50.36 4.91
N PRO A 846 13.59 -51.61 4.59
CA PRO A 846 12.62 -52.60 4.12
C PRO A 846 11.59 -52.85 5.22
N GLU A 847 10.30 -52.65 4.92
CA GLU A 847 9.22 -53.05 5.81
C GLU A 847 9.14 -54.58 5.95
N ASP A 848 8.78 -55.06 7.14
CA ASP A 848 8.87 -56.47 7.50
C ASP A 848 7.97 -57.39 6.65
N GLN A 849 8.60 -58.33 5.95
CA GLN A 849 7.94 -59.40 5.19
C GLN A 849 7.39 -60.52 6.10
N ASP A 850 6.46 -60.21 7.02
CA ASP A 850 5.89 -61.25 7.92
C ASP A 850 4.37 -61.18 8.15
N LYS A 851 3.59 -60.80 7.12
CA LYS A 851 2.10 -60.88 7.16
C LYS A 851 1.41 -61.49 5.93
N THR A 852 2.13 -62.29 5.13
CA THR A 852 1.52 -63.04 4.00
C THR A 852 1.91 -64.53 3.97
N ALA A 853 2.11 -65.14 5.13
CA ALA A 853 2.55 -66.55 5.27
C ALA A 853 1.41 -67.57 5.52
N ASN A 854 0.14 -67.23 5.22
CA ASN A 854 -1.02 -68.11 5.48
C ASN A 854 -2.06 -68.14 4.33
N ALA A 855 -1.61 -68.36 3.09
CA ALA A 855 -2.46 -68.62 1.93
C ALA A 855 -1.79 -69.57 0.92
N LYS A 856 -1.42 -70.78 1.36
CA LYS A 856 -0.84 -71.82 0.50
C LYS A 856 -1.92 -72.58 -0.28
N ALA A 857 -1.55 -73.00 -1.50
CA ALA A 857 -2.14 -74.06 -2.31
C ALA A 857 -3.60 -73.89 -2.81
N ALA A 858 -3.75 -73.55 -4.11
CA ALA A 858 -4.35 -74.45 -5.12
C ALA A 858 -4.44 -73.75 -6.50
N ALA A 859 -3.35 -73.68 -7.25
CA ALA A 859 -3.34 -73.07 -8.60
C ALA A 859 -3.40 -74.12 -9.72
N LYS A 860 -4.62 -74.53 -10.13
CA LYS A 860 -5.01 -75.00 -11.49
C LYS A 860 -6.49 -75.45 -11.53
N ALA A 861 -7.10 -75.33 -12.72
CA ALA A 861 -8.53 -75.54 -13.04
C ALA A 861 -9.48 -74.51 -12.38
N ASP A 862 -10.44 -73.86 -13.05
CA ASP A 862 -10.97 -74.01 -14.43
C ASP A 862 -11.21 -72.66 -15.13
N GLU A 863 -11.09 -72.64 -16.47
CA GLU A 863 -11.20 -71.42 -17.30
C GLU A 863 -12.65 -70.93 -17.54
N HIS A 864 -13.67 -71.67 -17.09
CA HIS A 864 -15.06 -71.40 -17.47
C HIS A 864 -15.75 -70.23 -16.74
N TYR A 865 -15.23 -69.74 -15.62
CA TYR A 865 -15.92 -68.71 -14.81
C TYR A 865 -15.83 -67.28 -15.39
N ILE A 866 -14.74 -66.96 -16.11
CA ILE A 866 -14.46 -65.59 -16.57
C ILE A 866 -15.46 -65.16 -17.67
N TYR A 867 -15.78 -66.04 -18.62
CA TYR A 867 -16.75 -65.75 -19.67
C TYR A 867 -18.18 -65.53 -19.15
N ILE A 868 -18.55 -66.23 -18.07
CA ILE A 868 -19.86 -66.05 -17.41
C ILE A 868 -19.95 -64.67 -16.75
N ILE A 869 -18.90 -64.24 -16.04
CA ILE A 869 -18.85 -62.91 -15.41
C ILE A 869 -18.91 -61.80 -16.47
N ILE A 870 -18.11 -61.90 -17.55
CA ILE A 870 -18.11 -60.91 -18.63
C ILE A 870 -19.49 -60.85 -19.32
N SER A 871 -20.12 -62.01 -19.58
CA SER A 871 -21.46 -62.06 -20.16
C SER A 871 -22.53 -61.46 -19.24
N CYS A 872 -22.44 -61.69 -17.92
CA CYS A 872 -23.36 -61.10 -16.94
C CYS A 872 -23.20 -59.57 -16.85
N VAL A 873 -21.97 -59.06 -16.86
CA VAL A 873 -21.70 -57.61 -16.86
C VAL A 873 -22.25 -56.97 -18.15
N LEU A 874 -22.00 -57.56 -19.32
CA LEU A 874 -22.55 -57.07 -20.59
C LEU A 874 -24.09 -57.13 -20.62
N PHE A 875 -24.70 -58.19 -20.07
CA PHE A 875 -26.16 -58.31 -19.98
C PHE A 875 -26.76 -57.25 -19.04
N VAL A 876 -26.15 -56.97 -17.88
CA VAL A 876 -26.59 -55.90 -16.96
C VAL A 876 -26.44 -54.52 -17.61
N VAL A 877 -25.36 -54.27 -18.34
CA VAL A 877 -25.18 -53.01 -19.11
C VAL A 877 -26.25 -52.88 -20.21
N PHE A 878 -26.54 -53.96 -20.94
CA PHE A 878 -27.54 -53.94 -22.01
C PHE A 878 -28.97 -53.76 -21.46
N VAL A 879 -29.33 -54.47 -20.39
CA VAL A 879 -30.64 -54.34 -19.72
C VAL A 879 -30.80 -52.95 -19.11
N SER A 880 -29.79 -52.40 -18.43
CA SER A 880 -29.87 -51.04 -17.88
C SER A 880 -29.94 -49.96 -18.97
N ALA A 881 -29.26 -50.14 -20.11
CA ALA A 881 -29.41 -49.27 -21.28
C ALA A 881 -30.83 -49.33 -21.88
N VAL A 882 -31.40 -50.53 -22.04
CA VAL A 882 -32.78 -50.72 -22.56
C VAL A 882 -33.83 -50.17 -21.59
N VAL A 883 -33.69 -50.40 -20.28
CA VAL A 883 -34.57 -49.84 -19.25
C VAL A 883 -34.48 -48.31 -19.23
N SER A 884 -33.27 -47.74 -19.37
CA SER A 884 -33.08 -46.29 -19.48
C SER A 884 -33.74 -45.73 -20.73
N PHE A 885 -33.58 -46.37 -21.89
CA PHE A 885 -34.17 -45.95 -23.16
C PHE A 885 -35.71 -46.02 -23.14
N ILE A 886 -36.29 -47.07 -22.56
CA ILE A 886 -37.76 -47.20 -22.38
C ILE A 886 -38.27 -46.12 -21.42
N SER A 887 -37.58 -45.88 -20.31
CA SER A 887 -37.96 -44.89 -19.30
C SER A 887 -37.86 -43.45 -19.82
N TRP A 888 -36.87 -43.17 -20.66
CA TRP A 888 -36.72 -41.92 -21.42
C TRP A 888 -37.87 -41.75 -22.43
N LYS A 889 -38.12 -42.76 -23.27
CA LYS A 889 -39.18 -42.72 -24.31
C LYS A 889 -40.60 -42.61 -23.73
N LYS A 890 -40.85 -43.13 -22.52
CA LYS A 890 -42.15 -43.00 -21.81
C LYS A 890 -42.26 -41.74 -20.92
N LYS A 891 -41.25 -40.86 -20.86
CA LYS A 891 -41.16 -39.74 -19.89
C LYS A 891 -41.35 -40.18 -18.41
N TRP A 892 -40.99 -41.41 -18.07
CA TRP A 892 -41.18 -41.95 -16.72
C TRP A 892 -40.06 -41.56 -15.75
N LEU A 893 -38.86 -41.29 -16.27
CA LEU A 893 -37.80 -40.63 -15.51
C LEU A 893 -37.92 -39.11 -15.58
N CYS A 894 -38.84 -38.57 -14.78
CA CYS A 894 -38.70 -37.20 -14.30
C CYS A 894 -37.49 -37.14 -13.36
N PHE A 895 -36.29 -36.96 -13.93
CA PHE A 895 -35.09 -36.64 -13.16
C PHE A 895 -35.29 -35.29 -12.46
N ARG A 896 -35.78 -35.38 -11.22
CA ARG A 896 -35.68 -34.29 -10.26
C ARG A 896 -34.19 -33.99 -10.12
N LYS A 897 -33.74 -32.79 -10.50
CA LYS A 897 -32.37 -32.38 -10.20
C LYS A 897 -32.21 -32.46 -8.69
N GLU A 898 -31.35 -33.36 -8.22
CA GLU A 898 -30.70 -33.15 -6.93
C GLU A 898 -29.86 -31.88 -7.10
N VAL A 899 -30.28 -30.82 -6.41
CA VAL A 899 -29.45 -29.65 -6.23
C VAL A 899 -28.37 -30.09 -5.27
N ILE A 900 -27.16 -30.31 -5.79
CA ILE A 900 -25.96 -30.37 -4.97
C ILE A 900 -25.89 -29.00 -4.29
N GLU A 901 -26.25 -28.94 -3.01
CA GLU A 901 -26.17 -27.70 -2.25
C GLU A 901 -24.70 -27.29 -2.21
N CYS A 902 -24.40 -26.12 -2.78
CA CYS A 902 -23.03 -25.62 -2.85
C CYS A 902 -22.53 -25.41 -1.43
N GLU A 903 -21.49 -26.14 -1.04
CA GLU A 903 -20.81 -25.88 0.23
C GLU A 903 -20.31 -24.43 0.22
N ILE A 904 -20.58 -23.73 1.32
CA ILE A 904 -20.53 -22.27 1.36
C ILE A 904 -19.10 -21.86 1.65
N ILE A 905 -18.45 -21.37 0.60
CA ILE A 905 -17.11 -20.80 0.69
C ILE A 905 -17.24 -19.34 1.18
N ASP A 906 -17.70 -19.16 2.42
CA ASP A 906 -17.29 -17.99 3.18
C ASP A 906 -15.89 -18.29 3.77
N ASN A 907 -14.89 -17.52 3.35
CA ASN A 907 -13.47 -17.69 3.73
C ASN A 907 -13.19 -17.30 5.21
N GLU A 908 -14.17 -17.46 6.07
CA GLU A 908 -14.05 -17.24 7.51
C GLU A 908 -13.48 -18.49 8.20
N PRO A 909 -12.59 -18.32 9.19
CA PRO A 909 -11.91 -19.43 9.84
C PRO A 909 -12.90 -20.39 10.52
N ALA A 910 -12.51 -21.66 10.63
CA ALA A 910 -13.34 -22.69 11.25
C ALA A 910 -13.56 -22.44 12.76
N GLU A 911 -12.56 -21.87 13.42
CA GLU A 911 -12.61 -21.39 14.80
C GLU A 911 -12.04 -19.98 14.87
N TYR A 912 -12.60 -19.12 15.71
CA TYR A 912 -12.07 -17.79 16.00
C TYR A 912 -11.49 -17.76 17.42
N PRO A 913 -10.46 -16.95 17.70
CA PRO A 913 -9.98 -16.72 19.07
C PRO A 913 -11.11 -16.19 19.98
N PRO A 914 -11.01 -16.34 21.32
CA PRO A 914 -11.97 -15.78 22.27
C PRO A 914 -12.03 -14.24 22.17
N PRO A 915 -13.05 -13.58 22.78
CA PRO A 915 -13.07 -12.12 22.85
C PRO A 915 -11.83 -11.59 23.56
N LEU A 916 -11.37 -10.40 23.14
CA LEU A 916 -10.33 -9.63 23.78
C LEU A 916 -10.78 -9.23 25.20
N THR A 917 -9.82 -8.94 26.08
CA THR A 917 -10.13 -8.43 27.42
C THR A 917 -10.67 -7.00 27.35
N GLN A 918 -11.46 -6.61 28.36
CA GLN A 918 -12.21 -5.34 28.38
C GLN A 918 -11.30 -4.12 28.19
N ASP A 919 -10.10 -4.14 28.74
CA ASP A 919 -9.06 -3.11 28.58
C ASP A 919 -8.55 -2.98 27.13
N ILE A 920 -8.40 -4.10 26.42
CA ILE A 920 -8.04 -4.10 25.00
C ILE A 920 -9.24 -3.64 24.15
N ILE A 921 -10.48 -4.01 24.52
CA ILE A 921 -11.68 -3.52 23.82
C ILE A 921 -11.86 -2.00 24.01
N VAL A 922 -11.50 -1.42 25.16
CA VAL A 922 -11.37 0.04 25.32
C VAL A 922 -10.39 0.63 24.31
N ILE A 923 -9.22 0.00 24.08
CA ILE A 923 -8.25 0.47 23.07
C ILE A 923 -8.84 0.38 21.64
N VAL A 924 -9.51 -0.73 21.30
CA VAL A 924 -10.17 -0.90 19.98
C VAL A 924 -11.25 0.16 19.74
N ILE A 925 -12.02 0.52 20.78
CA ILE A 925 -13.04 1.59 20.79
C ILE A 925 -12.38 2.97 20.64
N VAL A 926 -11.34 3.27 21.43
CA VAL A 926 -10.59 4.55 21.37
C VAL A 926 -9.99 4.77 19.98
N ASN A 927 -9.51 3.71 19.32
CA ASN A 927 -8.98 3.78 17.96
C ASN A 927 -10.04 4.12 16.88
N GLN A 928 -11.35 4.12 17.20
CA GLN A 928 -12.41 4.55 16.27
C GLN A 928 -12.71 6.06 16.33
N ILE A 929 -12.21 6.79 17.33
CA ILE A 929 -12.60 8.19 17.61
C ILE A 929 -12.41 9.09 16.38
N ILE A 930 -13.40 9.94 16.12
CA ILE A 930 -13.35 10.98 15.09
C ILE A 930 -12.52 12.15 15.61
N ILE A 931 -11.18 12.01 15.55
CA ILE A 931 -10.20 13.05 15.97
C ILE A 931 -10.14 14.19 14.94
N ARG A 932 -10.25 13.86 13.64
CA ARG A 932 -10.36 14.83 12.54
C ARG A 932 -11.53 14.42 11.64
N THR A 933 -12.51 15.30 11.49
CA THR A 933 -13.73 15.06 10.68
C THR A 933 -13.42 14.74 9.22
N LEU A 934 -12.56 15.55 8.59
CA LEU A 934 -12.14 15.36 7.19
C LEU A 934 -11.52 13.98 6.94
N VAL A 935 -10.59 13.54 7.79
CA VAL A 935 -9.91 12.23 7.65
C VAL A 935 -10.90 11.07 7.76
N LYS A 936 -11.94 11.21 8.59
CA LYS A 936 -13.01 10.20 8.72
C LYS A 936 -13.98 10.23 7.54
N PHE A 937 -14.30 11.40 6.99
CA PHE A 937 -15.03 11.52 5.74
C PHE A 937 -14.26 10.86 4.58
N GLU A 938 -12.95 11.13 4.47
CA GLU A 938 -12.06 10.50 3.47
C GLU A 938 -12.02 8.98 3.61
N GLN A 939 -11.90 8.46 4.83
CA GLN A 939 -12.00 7.02 5.12
C GLN A 939 -13.33 6.43 4.63
N TRP A 940 -14.47 7.04 4.97
CA TRP A 940 -15.78 6.56 4.53
C TRP A 940 -15.97 6.67 3.00
N MET A 941 -15.40 7.70 2.36
CA MET A 941 -15.39 7.84 0.90
C MET A 941 -14.49 6.81 0.21
N GLN A 942 -13.34 6.45 0.79
CA GLN A 942 -12.49 5.36 0.29
C GLN A 942 -13.21 4.01 0.38
N LEU A 943 -13.88 3.73 1.50
CA LEU A 943 -14.69 2.53 1.67
C LEU A 943 -15.89 2.51 0.71
N LEU A 944 -16.56 3.63 0.47
CA LEU A 944 -17.62 3.75 -0.52
C LEU A 944 -17.12 3.55 -1.96
N ASN A 945 -15.93 4.07 -2.28
CA ASN A 945 -15.31 3.86 -3.58
C ASN A 945 -14.91 2.39 -3.79
N TYR A 946 -14.45 1.69 -2.76
CA TYR A 946 -14.21 0.24 -2.79
C TYR A 946 -15.49 -0.56 -3.08
N VAL A 947 -16.63 -0.20 -2.47
CA VAL A 947 -17.95 -0.81 -2.78
C VAL A 947 -18.40 -0.54 -4.23
N LYS A 948 -17.92 0.54 -4.84
CA LYS A 948 -18.23 0.91 -6.23
C LYS A 948 -17.26 0.32 -7.26
N SER A 949 -16.02 0.00 -6.87
CA SER A 949 -14.99 -0.58 -7.74
C SER A 949 -14.82 -2.10 -7.59
N SER A 950 -15.45 -2.72 -6.59
CA SER A 950 -15.45 -4.18 -6.42
C SER A 950 -16.00 -4.90 -7.66
N SER A 951 -15.33 -5.98 -8.07
CA SER A 951 -15.74 -6.78 -9.23
C SER A 951 -17.08 -7.48 -8.98
N ASN A 952 -18.16 -6.92 -9.51
CA ASN A 952 -19.53 -7.41 -9.36
C ASN A 952 -19.86 -8.55 -10.36
N SER A 953 -18.94 -9.50 -10.55
CA SER A 953 -19.14 -10.59 -11.52
C SER A 953 -19.88 -11.78 -10.90
N GLU A 954 -20.89 -12.29 -11.60
CA GLU A 954 -21.54 -13.56 -11.25
C GLU A 954 -20.88 -14.79 -11.91
N GLU A 955 -19.76 -14.60 -12.61
CA GLU A 955 -19.08 -15.69 -13.30
C GLU A 955 -18.36 -16.63 -12.32
N ARG A 956 -19.10 -17.65 -11.89
CA ARG A 956 -18.56 -18.81 -11.15
C ARG A 956 -18.94 -20.09 -11.88
N GLY A 957 -18.00 -21.03 -11.95
CA GLY A 957 -18.25 -22.36 -12.51
C GLY A 957 -19.30 -23.16 -11.71
N PHE A 958 -19.79 -24.25 -12.31
CA PHE A 958 -20.60 -25.26 -11.62
C PHE A 958 -19.89 -25.69 -10.31
N PRO A 959 -20.59 -25.78 -9.16
CA PRO A 959 -22.04 -25.94 -9.01
C PRO A 959 -22.91 -24.67 -8.95
N TYR A 960 -22.38 -23.44 -9.07
CA TYR A 960 -23.23 -22.24 -9.06
C TYR A 960 -24.26 -22.25 -10.20
N ILE A 961 -25.52 -21.95 -9.87
CA ILE A 961 -26.60 -21.75 -10.83
C ILE A 961 -27.12 -20.31 -10.66
N PRO A 962 -26.93 -19.44 -11.68
CA PRO A 962 -27.49 -18.10 -11.69
C PRO A 962 -29.00 -18.07 -11.44
N LEU A 963 -29.44 -16.98 -10.82
CA LEU A 963 -30.85 -16.67 -10.64
C LEU A 963 -31.50 -16.30 -11.99
N ASP A 964 -32.82 -16.50 -12.13
CA ASP A 964 -33.55 -16.06 -13.31
C ASP A 964 -33.56 -14.52 -13.39
N PRO A 965 -33.28 -13.89 -14.54
CA PRO A 965 -33.31 -12.42 -14.69
C PRO A 965 -34.61 -11.77 -14.20
N ARG A 966 -35.77 -12.43 -14.33
CA ARG A 966 -37.07 -11.89 -13.87
C ARG A 966 -37.22 -11.88 -12.34
N LYS A 967 -36.26 -12.43 -11.59
CA LYS A 967 -36.24 -12.47 -10.13
C LYS A 967 -35.28 -11.46 -9.50
N TYR A 968 -34.58 -10.67 -10.30
CA TYR A 968 -33.88 -9.48 -9.83
C TYR A 968 -34.88 -8.33 -9.72
N PHE A 969 -34.88 -7.62 -8.60
CA PHE A 969 -35.58 -6.34 -8.48
C PHE A 969 -34.85 -5.26 -9.29
N ASP A 970 -33.52 -5.24 -9.20
CA ASP A 970 -32.63 -4.45 -10.07
C ASP A 970 -31.58 -5.39 -10.71
N PRO A 971 -31.59 -5.59 -12.05
CA PRO A 971 -30.58 -6.41 -12.75
C PRO A 971 -29.14 -5.92 -12.64
N ASN A 972 -28.90 -4.69 -12.18
CA ASN A 972 -27.56 -4.16 -11.92
C ASN A 972 -26.98 -4.66 -10.58
N ILE A 973 -27.84 -5.04 -9.62
CA ILE A 973 -27.43 -5.54 -8.30
C ILE A 973 -27.17 -7.03 -8.42
N ARG A 974 -25.89 -7.41 -8.54
CA ARG A 974 -25.45 -8.78 -8.77
C ARG A 974 -25.35 -9.59 -7.48
N LEU A 975 -25.45 -10.92 -7.59
CA LEU A 975 -25.22 -11.84 -6.49
C LEU A 975 -23.74 -12.20 -6.37
N MET A 976 -23.15 -12.12 -5.17
CA MET A 976 -21.84 -12.71 -4.89
C MET A 976 -21.93 -14.24 -5.04
N PRO A 977 -21.34 -14.87 -6.07
CA PRO A 977 -21.67 -16.26 -6.42
C PRO A 977 -21.08 -17.29 -5.46
N TYR A 978 -20.22 -16.88 -4.52
CA TYR A 978 -19.67 -17.73 -3.46
C TYR A 978 -20.61 -17.89 -2.26
N THR A 979 -21.45 -16.89 -1.99
CA THR A 979 -22.40 -16.84 -0.86
C THR A 979 -23.88 -16.87 -1.30
N ALA A 980 -24.18 -16.85 -2.61
CA ALA A 980 -25.54 -16.77 -3.14
C ALA A 980 -26.45 -17.92 -2.67
N LEU A 981 -27.73 -17.62 -2.42
CA LEU A 981 -28.72 -18.62 -2.03
C LEU A 981 -28.98 -19.64 -3.15
N GLN A 982 -28.69 -20.91 -2.87
CA GLN A 982 -28.97 -22.05 -3.77
C GLN A 982 -30.00 -23.03 -3.18
N SER A 983 -30.29 -22.96 -1.86
CA SER A 983 -31.24 -23.84 -1.15
C SER A 983 -32.68 -23.67 -1.65
N ILE A 984 -33.08 -22.42 -1.90
CA ILE A 984 -34.18 -21.96 -2.76
C ILE A 984 -33.61 -20.74 -3.53
N ARG A 985 -33.78 -20.70 -4.85
CA ARG A 985 -33.17 -19.66 -5.70
C ARG A 985 -33.98 -18.36 -5.66
N LEU A 986 -33.54 -17.45 -4.79
CA LEU A 986 -34.00 -16.08 -4.62
C LEU A 986 -32.81 -15.11 -4.60
N HIS A 987 -33.06 -13.82 -4.77
CA HIS A 987 -31.98 -12.81 -4.73
C HIS A 987 -31.54 -12.56 -3.29
N GLY A 988 -30.47 -13.24 -2.89
CA GLY A 988 -29.85 -13.04 -1.59
C GLY A 988 -28.58 -13.83 -1.38
N ASN A 989 -27.82 -13.43 -0.36
CA ASN A 989 -26.55 -14.04 0.02
C ASN A 989 -26.61 -14.53 1.47
N ARG A 990 -26.06 -15.72 1.71
CA ARG A 990 -25.95 -16.40 3.00
C ARG A 990 -24.51 -16.39 3.48
N PHE A 991 -24.28 -15.92 4.70
CA PHE A 991 -22.98 -15.96 5.37
C PHE A 991 -23.17 -16.06 6.89
N ARG A 992 -22.15 -16.56 7.60
CA ARG A 992 -22.13 -16.63 9.08
C ARG A 992 -21.33 -15.49 9.70
N THR A 993 -21.69 -15.09 10.92
CA THR A 993 -20.83 -14.27 11.79
C THR A 993 -19.84 -15.15 12.55
N ARG A 994 -18.87 -14.51 13.23
CA ARG A 994 -17.94 -15.15 14.16
C ARG A 994 -18.61 -16.10 15.16
N ILE A 995 -19.76 -15.69 15.71
CA ILE A 995 -20.47 -16.43 16.77
C ILE A 995 -21.43 -17.51 16.22
N GLY A 996 -21.40 -17.77 14.91
CA GLY A 996 -22.20 -18.80 14.26
C GLY A 996 -23.59 -18.35 13.81
N THR A 997 -24.05 -17.14 14.16
CA THR A 997 -25.32 -16.58 13.66
C THR A 997 -25.28 -16.50 12.13
N ILE A 998 -26.21 -17.15 11.45
CA ILE A 998 -26.31 -17.17 9.98
C ILE A 998 -27.27 -16.07 9.54
N PHE A 999 -26.83 -15.19 8.63
CA PHE A 999 -27.70 -14.18 8.02
C PHE A 999 -27.99 -14.49 6.56
N TYR A 1000 -29.24 -14.28 6.16
CA TYR A 1000 -29.66 -14.22 4.75
C TYR A 1000 -29.91 -12.74 4.40
N ALA A 1001 -28.96 -12.12 3.70
CA ALA A 1001 -29.08 -10.77 3.16
C ALA A 1001 -29.85 -10.82 1.83
N MET A 1002 -31.12 -10.43 1.83
CA MET A 1002 -32.04 -10.66 0.71
C MET A 1002 -32.68 -9.39 0.17
N GLN A 1003 -32.94 -9.35 -1.14
CA GLN A 1003 -33.94 -8.42 -1.69
C GLN A 1003 -35.34 -8.79 -1.16
N SER A 1004 -36.27 -7.85 -1.12
CA SER A 1004 -37.66 -8.13 -0.76
C SER A 1004 -38.37 -9.06 -1.75
N PRO A 1005 -39.27 -9.94 -1.30
CA PRO A 1005 -40.13 -10.70 -2.19
C PRO A 1005 -41.00 -9.75 -3.04
N MET A 1006 -41.23 -10.13 -4.28
CA MET A 1006 -41.91 -9.35 -5.31
C MET A 1006 -43.26 -10.00 -5.68
N GLU A 1007 -44.20 -9.19 -6.16
CA GLU A 1007 -45.41 -9.67 -6.83
C GLU A 1007 -45.15 -9.78 -8.34
N ALA A 1008 -45.96 -10.56 -9.07
CA ALA A 1008 -45.82 -10.64 -10.53
C ALA A 1008 -46.15 -9.30 -11.21
N THR A 1009 -45.26 -8.85 -12.09
CA THR A 1009 -45.48 -7.74 -13.03
C THR A 1009 -45.20 -8.20 -14.47
N ASN A 1010 -45.17 -7.29 -15.45
CA ASN A 1010 -44.72 -7.66 -16.80
C ASN A 1010 -43.21 -7.95 -16.81
N GLU A 1011 -42.48 -7.29 -15.92
CA GLU A 1011 -41.03 -7.31 -15.77
C GLU A 1011 -40.61 -8.48 -14.86
N HIS A 1012 -41.22 -8.60 -13.67
CA HIS A 1012 -40.78 -9.49 -12.58
C HIS A 1012 -41.71 -10.69 -12.33
N ASP A 1013 -41.15 -11.78 -11.79
CA ASP A 1013 -41.88 -12.95 -11.29
C ASP A 1013 -42.39 -12.75 -9.84
N ASP A 1014 -43.55 -13.34 -9.50
CA ASP A 1014 -43.98 -13.45 -8.09
C ASP A 1014 -43.07 -14.42 -7.35
N THR A 1015 -42.40 -13.92 -6.31
CA THR A 1015 -41.41 -14.67 -5.51
C THR A 1015 -41.91 -14.96 -4.09
N ARG A 1016 -43.18 -14.69 -3.78
CA ARG A 1016 -43.74 -14.83 -2.41
C ARG A 1016 -43.93 -16.28 -1.98
N GLU A 1017 -44.42 -17.17 -2.86
CA GLU A 1017 -44.51 -18.62 -2.52
C GLU A 1017 -43.11 -19.19 -2.23
N GLU A 1018 -42.09 -18.70 -2.92
CA GLU A 1018 -40.71 -19.18 -2.79
C GLU A 1018 -40.01 -18.62 -1.55
N PHE A 1019 -40.26 -17.36 -1.18
CA PHE A 1019 -39.79 -16.76 0.07
C PHE A 1019 -40.40 -17.47 1.29
N LEU A 1020 -41.69 -17.80 1.23
CA LEU A 1020 -42.36 -18.61 2.27
C LEU A 1020 -41.87 -20.06 2.28
N GLU A 1021 -41.49 -20.63 1.13
CA GLU A 1021 -40.80 -21.93 1.10
C GLU A 1021 -39.40 -21.87 1.72
N LEU A 1022 -38.63 -20.79 1.51
CA LEU A 1022 -37.31 -20.62 2.13
C LEU A 1022 -37.44 -20.61 3.67
N ILE A 1023 -38.33 -19.79 4.23
CA ILE A 1023 -38.60 -19.75 5.69
C ILE A 1023 -38.99 -21.13 6.23
N VAL A 1024 -39.83 -21.86 5.51
CA VAL A 1024 -40.33 -23.18 5.97
C VAL A 1024 -39.31 -24.31 5.78
N LYS A 1025 -38.45 -24.24 4.75
CA LYS A 1025 -37.36 -25.21 4.51
C LYS A 1025 -36.22 -24.97 5.50
N ASP A 1026 -35.63 -23.79 5.46
CA ASP A 1026 -34.39 -23.46 6.17
C ASP A 1026 -34.69 -23.07 7.64
N SER A 1027 -35.99 -23.03 7.99
CA SER A 1027 -36.54 -23.02 9.36
C SER A 1027 -36.29 -21.75 10.17
N SER A 1028 -36.06 -20.62 9.49
CA SER A 1028 -35.82 -19.29 10.05
C SER A 1028 -36.83 -18.87 11.13
N GLU A 1029 -36.33 -18.57 12.32
CA GLU A 1029 -37.11 -18.10 13.48
C GLU A 1029 -37.34 -16.59 13.49
N TYR A 1030 -36.49 -15.81 12.79
CA TYR A 1030 -36.51 -14.35 12.78
C TYR A 1030 -36.43 -13.75 11.36
N ILE A 1031 -37.19 -12.68 11.13
CA ILE A 1031 -37.13 -11.82 9.94
C ILE A 1031 -36.98 -10.36 10.36
N ILE A 1032 -36.05 -9.63 9.77
CA ILE A 1032 -35.92 -8.17 9.88
C ILE A 1032 -36.24 -7.55 8.53
N MET A 1033 -37.36 -6.82 8.47
CA MET A 1033 -37.87 -6.12 7.29
C MET A 1033 -37.52 -4.64 7.40
N ALA A 1034 -36.48 -4.20 6.70
CA ALA A 1034 -35.94 -2.84 6.75
C ALA A 1034 -36.60 -1.92 5.70
N GLN A 1035 -37.93 -1.80 5.78
CA GLN A 1035 -38.76 -0.98 4.89
C GLN A 1035 -40.24 -0.96 5.28
N ASP A 1036 -40.97 0.00 4.72
CA ASP A 1036 -42.44 0.06 4.75
C ASP A 1036 -43.11 -1.01 3.88
N SER A 1037 -44.39 -1.30 4.19
CA SER A 1037 -45.14 -2.43 3.61
C SER A 1037 -45.63 -2.20 2.17
N ASN A 1038 -45.49 -0.98 1.64
CA ASN A 1038 -45.91 -0.58 0.30
C ASN A 1038 -44.81 -0.73 -0.77
N THR A 1039 -43.58 -1.03 -0.36
CA THR A 1039 -42.40 -1.21 -1.26
C THR A 1039 -41.93 -2.68 -1.29
N SER A 1040 -42.79 -3.63 -0.96
CA SER A 1040 -42.54 -5.09 -1.01
C SER A 1040 -43.78 -5.80 -1.52
N GLY A 1041 -43.61 -6.93 -2.21
CA GLY A 1041 -44.69 -7.89 -2.38
C GLY A 1041 -45.12 -8.44 -1.03
N ILE A 1042 -46.35 -8.16 -0.64
CA ILE A 1042 -46.82 -8.45 0.73
C ILE A 1042 -46.97 -9.97 0.88
N TYR A 1043 -46.33 -10.53 1.92
CA TYR A 1043 -46.28 -11.98 2.22
C TYR A 1043 -46.92 -12.35 3.57
N TYR A 1044 -47.62 -11.41 4.20
CA TYR A 1044 -48.29 -11.55 5.50
C TYR A 1044 -49.63 -10.80 5.51
N HIS A 1045 -50.47 -11.01 6.52
CA HIS A 1045 -51.68 -10.21 6.71
C HIS A 1045 -51.35 -8.95 7.51
N GLN A 1046 -51.74 -7.75 7.04
CA GLN A 1046 -51.55 -6.50 7.79
C GLN A 1046 -52.54 -6.47 8.97
N GLY A 1047 -52.05 -6.34 10.21
CA GLY A 1047 -52.83 -6.61 11.40
C GLY A 1047 -53.18 -8.10 11.57
N VAL A 1048 -53.77 -8.44 12.72
CA VAL A 1048 -54.15 -9.82 13.06
C VAL A 1048 -55.16 -10.37 12.04
N GLY A 1049 -54.87 -11.53 11.46
CA GLY A 1049 -55.65 -12.14 10.38
C GLY A 1049 -54.85 -13.18 9.59
N SER A 1050 -55.37 -13.63 8.45
CA SER A 1050 -54.70 -14.65 7.62
C SER A 1050 -54.75 -14.31 6.13
N ALA A 1051 -53.61 -14.43 5.45
CA ALA A 1051 -53.48 -14.23 4.01
C ALA A 1051 -52.86 -15.47 3.35
N LYS A 1052 -53.25 -15.75 2.10
CA LYS A 1052 -52.84 -16.96 1.37
C LYS A 1052 -52.00 -16.60 0.15
N PHE A 1053 -50.81 -17.21 0.06
CA PHE A 1053 -49.84 -16.97 -1.01
C PHE A 1053 -49.48 -18.31 -1.66
N GLY A 1054 -50.05 -18.54 -2.85
CA GLY A 1054 -49.93 -19.82 -3.56
C GLY A 1054 -50.40 -20.99 -2.70
N ARG A 1055 -49.48 -21.88 -2.32
CA ARG A 1055 -49.77 -23.02 -1.41
C ARG A 1055 -49.72 -22.72 0.09
N PHE A 1056 -49.19 -21.57 0.50
CA PHE A 1056 -49.00 -21.23 1.92
C PHE A 1056 -50.17 -20.43 2.47
N ASN A 1057 -50.55 -20.70 3.71
CA ASN A 1057 -51.41 -19.82 4.50
C ASN A 1057 -50.56 -19.17 5.61
N VAL A 1058 -50.59 -17.85 5.71
CA VAL A 1058 -49.80 -17.05 6.66
C VAL A 1058 -50.76 -16.32 7.59
N MET A 1059 -50.75 -16.69 8.86
CA MET A 1059 -51.58 -16.10 9.90
C MET A 1059 -50.74 -15.16 10.77
N THR A 1060 -51.08 -13.89 10.78
CA THR A 1060 -50.52 -12.90 11.72
C THR A 1060 -51.23 -13.11 13.06
N GLU A 1061 -50.54 -13.72 14.02
CA GLU A 1061 -51.09 -14.06 15.34
C GLU A 1061 -51.11 -12.83 16.27
N SER A 1062 -50.17 -11.90 16.09
CA SER A 1062 -50.10 -10.62 16.80
C SER A 1062 -49.38 -9.55 15.97
N GLU A 1063 -49.70 -8.27 16.21
CA GLU A 1063 -48.95 -7.10 15.74
C GLU A 1063 -48.85 -6.10 16.91
N THR A 1064 -47.62 -5.71 17.29
CA THR A 1064 -47.34 -4.82 18.43
C THR A 1064 -46.19 -3.85 18.12
N GLN A 1065 -46.03 -2.80 18.92
CA GLN A 1065 -44.87 -1.89 18.83
C GLN A 1065 -43.69 -2.43 19.64
N PHE A 1066 -42.47 -2.28 19.13
CA PHE A 1066 -41.25 -2.70 19.82
C PHE A 1066 -41.01 -1.87 21.09
N GLY A 1067 -40.63 -2.55 22.18
CA GLY A 1067 -40.49 -1.92 23.51
C GLY A 1067 -41.77 -1.27 24.04
N GLY A 1068 -42.94 -1.56 23.45
CA GLY A 1068 -44.23 -0.92 23.76
C GLY A 1068 -44.40 0.51 23.22
N ASN A 1069 -43.32 1.25 22.98
CA ASN A 1069 -43.34 2.68 22.68
C ASN A 1069 -42.61 3.11 21.39
N SER A 1070 -41.80 2.26 20.74
CA SER A 1070 -41.12 2.66 19.50
C SER A 1070 -42.13 2.85 18.37
N GLN A 1071 -42.11 4.02 17.73
CA GLN A 1071 -43.05 4.34 16.64
C GLN A 1071 -42.58 3.80 15.28
N ASN A 1072 -41.29 3.47 15.16
CA ASN A 1072 -40.65 3.08 13.90
C ASN A 1072 -40.40 1.57 13.79
N ILE A 1073 -40.73 0.76 14.80
CA ILE A 1073 -40.51 -0.69 14.77
C ILE A 1073 -41.76 -1.44 15.21
N VAL A 1074 -42.38 -2.15 14.27
CA VAL A 1074 -43.48 -3.07 14.53
C VAL A 1074 -42.98 -4.51 14.61
N VAL A 1075 -43.46 -5.24 15.62
CA VAL A 1075 -43.21 -6.67 15.81
C VAL A 1075 -44.46 -7.45 15.41
N ARG A 1076 -44.30 -8.53 14.64
CA ARG A 1076 -45.38 -9.48 14.34
C ARG A 1076 -44.97 -10.91 14.67
N GLN A 1077 -45.90 -11.68 15.21
CA GLN A 1077 -45.77 -13.15 15.23
C GLN A 1077 -46.52 -13.72 14.02
N LEU A 1078 -45.81 -14.38 13.10
CA LEU A 1078 -46.38 -14.93 11.87
C LEU A 1078 -46.33 -16.47 11.90
N LYS A 1079 -47.45 -17.12 11.62
CA LYS A 1079 -47.58 -18.58 11.53
C LYS A 1079 -47.80 -18.99 10.07
N ILE A 1080 -46.78 -19.60 9.47
CA ILE A 1080 -46.77 -20.01 8.06
C ILE A 1080 -47.08 -21.51 7.98
N THR A 1081 -48.06 -21.91 7.16
CA THR A 1081 -48.47 -23.31 6.97
C THR A 1081 -48.41 -23.71 5.50
N ASP A 1082 -47.59 -24.72 5.17
CA ASP A 1082 -47.50 -25.31 3.83
C ASP A 1082 -48.67 -26.28 3.60
N GLY A 1083 -49.63 -25.90 2.76
CA GLY A 1083 -50.81 -26.72 2.46
C GLY A 1083 -50.52 -28.02 1.71
N LYS A 1084 -49.34 -28.18 1.08
CA LYS A 1084 -48.91 -29.43 0.43
C LYS A 1084 -48.14 -30.34 1.41
N LYS A 1085 -47.24 -29.77 2.22
CA LYS A 1085 -46.39 -30.54 3.16
C LYS A 1085 -47.03 -30.79 4.54
N LYS A 1086 -48.14 -30.10 4.88
CA LYS A 1086 -48.76 -30.06 6.23
C LYS A 1086 -47.79 -29.64 7.35
N LEU A 1087 -46.77 -28.85 7.01
CA LEU A 1087 -45.79 -28.31 7.94
C LEU A 1087 -46.16 -26.88 8.32
N THR A 1088 -46.11 -26.57 9.61
CA THR A 1088 -46.32 -25.21 10.14
C THR A 1088 -45.05 -24.73 10.84
N ARG A 1089 -44.64 -23.49 10.57
CA ARG A 1089 -43.60 -22.74 11.29
C ARG A 1089 -44.20 -21.48 11.90
N SER A 1090 -43.64 -21.01 13.00
CA SER A 1090 -43.89 -19.66 13.54
C SER A 1090 -42.59 -18.88 13.47
N VAL A 1091 -42.66 -17.62 13.07
CA VAL A 1091 -41.51 -16.73 12.80
C VAL A 1091 -41.83 -15.33 13.32
N LYS A 1092 -40.86 -14.72 14.00
CA LYS A 1092 -40.98 -13.35 14.54
C LYS A 1092 -40.44 -12.35 13.51
N GLN A 1093 -41.29 -11.42 13.08
CA GLN A 1093 -40.91 -10.36 12.14
C GLN A 1093 -40.74 -9.03 12.89
N PHE A 1094 -39.59 -8.39 12.72
CA PHE A 1094 -39.35 -7.00 13.09
C PHE A 1094 -39.41 -6.15 11.80
N GLN A 1095 -40.45 -5.32 11.64
CA GLN A 1095 -40.54 -4.35 10.57
C GLN A 1095 -40.08 -2.97 11.04
N ILE A 1096 -39.01 -2.47 10.44
CA ILE A 1096 -38.56 -1.09 10.59
C ILE A 1096 -39.30 -0.24 9.55
N LYS A 1097 -40.22 0.59 10.02
CA LYS A 1097 -41.06 1.51 9.24
C LYS A 1097 -40.39 2.87 9.09
N ASN A 1098 -40.92 3.69 8.19
CA ASN A 1098 -40.40 5.02 7.85
C ASN A 1098 -38.95 4.97 7.37
N TRP A 1099 -38.61 3.95 6.57
CA TRP A 1099 -37.31 3.80 5.90
C TRP A 1099 -37.54 3.77 4.40
N ALA A 1100 -37.73 4.96 3.83
CA ALA A 1100 -38.08 5.13 2.43
C ALA A 1100 -36.90 4.80 1.50
N GLN A 1101 -37.20 4.38 0.26
CA GLN A 1101 -36.19 4.16 -0.76
C GLN A 1101 -35.50 5.51 -1.10
N GLY A 1102 -34.19 5.60 -0.83
CA GLY A 1102 -33.40 6.83 -0.95
C GLY A 1102 -33.21 7.61 0.36
N GLN A 1103 -33.78 7.17 1.48
CA GLN A 1103 -33.53 7.74 2.80
C GLN A 1103 -32.15 7.32 3.32
N LEU A 1104 -31.26 8.30 3.50
CA LEU A 1104 -29.84 8.10 3.77
C LEU A 1104 -29.51 7.42 5.10
N LEU A 1105 -30.40 7.53 6.10
CA LEU A 1105 -30.16 7.10 7.49
C LEU A 1105 -31.31 6.22 8.02
N PRO A 1106 -31.01 5.21 8.85
CA PRO A 1106 -32.02 4.43 9.54
C PRO A 1106 -32.93 5.31 10.42
N PRO A 1107 -34.25 5.06 10.48
CA PRO A 1107 -35.19 5.78 11.35
C PRO A 1107 -35.16 5.30 12.81
N ILE A 1108 -34.13 4.56 13.21
CA ILE A 1108 -34.02 3.88 14.51
C ILE A 1108 -32.67 4.14 15.16
N SER A 1109 -32.60 4.01 16.48
CA SER A 1109 -31.34 4.14 17.22
C SER A 1109 -30.49 2.86 17.15
N HIS A 1110 -29.17 3.01 17.32
CA HIS A 1110 -28.26 1.87 17.53
C HIS A 1110 -28.70 0.99 18.70
N ALA A 1111 -29.33 1.56 19.74
CA ALA A 1111 -29.86 0.84 20.90
C ALA A 1111 -31.03 -0.08 20.55
N GLU A 1112 -32.00 0.40 19.76
CA GLU A 1112 -33.12 -0.42 19.30
C GLU A 1112 -32.65 -1.56 18.40
N LEU A 1113 -31.71 -1.28 17.49
CA LEU A 1113 -31.17 -2.31 16.61
C LEU A 1113 -30.32 -3.33 17.37
N GLU A 1114 -29.53 -2.90 18.35
CA GLU A 1114 -28.73 -3.79 19.20
C GLU A 1114 -29.61 -4.76 20.01
N MET A 1115 -30.77 -4.32 20.50
CA MET A 1115 -31.71 -5.22 21.18
C MET A 1115 -32.29 -6.28 20.22
N ILE A 1116 -32.59 -5.92 18.97
CA ILE A 1116 -33.06 -6.86 17.94
C ILE A 1116 -31.95 -7.84 17.55
N LEU A 1117 -30.72 -7.35 17.29
CA LEU A 1117 -29.58 -8.19 16.96
C LEU A 1117 -29.20 -9.13 18.10
N THR A 1118 -29.31 -8.67 19.35
CA THR A 1118 -29.10 -9.50 20.54
C THR A 1118 -30.12 -10.65 20.60
N GLU A 1119 -31.42 -10.38 20.41
CA GLU A 1119 -32.42 -11.46 20.36
C GLU A 1119 -32.15 -12.46 19.22
N CYS A 1120 -31.93 -11.95 18.01
CA CYS A 1120 -31.63 -12.75 16.81
C CYS A 1120 -30.32 -13.56 16.92
N SER A 1121 -29.32 -13.08 17.67
CA SER A 1121 -28.00 -13.73 17.84
C SER A 1121 -28.08 -15.12 18.48
N SER A 1122 -29.14 -15.36 19.27
CA SER A 1122 -29.44 -16.66 19.88
C SER A 1122 -29.93 -17.74 18.90
N SER A 1123 -30.27 -17.35 17.67
CA SER A 1123 -30.80 -18.24 16.64
C SER A 1123 -29.76 -19.23 16.14
N THR A 1124 -30.08 -20.52 16.22
CA THR A 1124 -29.34 -21.57 15.49
C THR A 1124 -29.84 -21.74 14.05
N THR A 1125 -30.95 -21.07 13.70
CA THR A 1125 -31.53 -21.02 12.36
C THR A 1125 -31.15 -19.71 11.64
N PRO A 1126 -31.24 -19.64 10.29
CA PRO A 1126 -30.88 -18.43 9.55
C PRO A 1126 -31.81 -17.26 9.84
N VAL A 1127 -31.25 -16.11 10.21
CA VAL A 1127 -31.96 -14.84 10.38
C VAL A 1127 -32.07 -14.17 9.01
N ILE A 1128 -33.30 -13.91 8.55
CA ILE A 1128 -33.54 -13.24 7.26
C ILE A 1128 -33.55 -11.73 7.49
N VAL A 1129 -32.78 -10.98 6.70
CA VAL A 1129 -32.78 -9.52 6.70
C VAL A 1129 -33.02 -9.03 5.28
N HIS A 1130 -34.07 -8.24 5.07
CA HIS A 1130 -34.46 -7.80 3.73
C HIS A 1130 -34.90 -6.34 3.65
N SER A 1131 -34.62 -5.75 2.49
CA SER A 1131 -34.97 -4.38 2.05
C SER A 1131 -35.18 -4.44 0.52
N PRO A 1132 -35.63 -3.37 -0.18
CA PRO A 1132 -36.06 -3.50 -1.58
C PRO A 1132 -35.00 -4.12 -2.51
N SER A 1133 -33.75 -3.69 -2.36
CA SER A 1133 -32.56 -4.24 -3.03
C SER A 1133 -31.82 -5.33 -2.24
N GLY A 1134 -32.06 -5.43 -0.93
CA GLY A 1134 -31.23 -6.22 -0.03
C GLY A 1134 -29.81 -5.69 0.14
N THR A 1135 -29.52 -4.44 -0.20
CA THR A 1135 -28.21 -3.80 -0.05
C THR A 1135 -28.18 -2.88 1.17
N GLY A 1136 -27.96 -1.57 1.03
CA GLY A 1136 -27.65 -0.61 2.11
C GLY A 1136 -28.32 -0.89 3.46
N PRO A 1137 -29.65 -0.76 3.61
CA PRO A 1137 -30.35 -1.03 4.87
C PRO A 1137 -30.12 -2.44 5.44
N THR A 1138 -30.10 -3.46 4.58
CA THR A 1138 -29.88 -4.86 4.96
C THR A 1138 -28.45 -5.10 5.44
N MET A 1139 -27.45 -4.59 4.71
CA MET A 1139 -26.03 -4.80 5.01
C MET A 1139 -25.53 -3.90 6.15
N LEU A 1140 -26.16 -2.74 6.36
CA LEU A 1140 -25.97 -1.90 7.55
C LEU A 1140 -26.51 -2.59 8.82
N ILE A 1141 -27.68 -3.24 8.74
CA ILE A 1141 -28.21 -4.04 9.85
C ILE A 1141 -27.30 -5.22 10.19
N ILE A 1142 -26.94 -6.04 9.20
CA ILE A 1142 -26.08 -7.21 9.42
C ILE A 1142 -24.67 -6.77 9.84
N GLY A 1143 -24.19 -5.63 9.32
CA GLY A 1143 -22.87 -5.10 9.60
C GLY A 1143 -22.64 -4.74 11.06
N MET A 1144 -23.64 -4.22 11.77
CA MET A 1144 -23.51 -3.93 13.21
C MET A 1144 -23.17 -5.19 14.02
N GLU A 1145 -23.74 -6.34 13.65
CA GLU A 1145 -23.35 -7.62 14.23
C GLU A 1145 -22.00 -8.09 13.67
N TYR A 1146 -21.88 -8.21 12.34
CA TYR A 1146 -20.73 -8.84 11.69
C TYR A 1146 -19.40 -8.17 12.02
N ILE A 1147 -19.35 -6.84 11.96
CA ILE A 1147 -18.11 -6.07 12.14
C ILE A 1147 -17.72 -6.00 13.62
N SER A 1148 -18.67 -5.72 14.52
CA SER A 1148 -18.37 -5.69 15.97
C SER A 1148 -17.87 -7.05 16.47
N ARG A 1149 -18.47 -8.15 16.00
CA ARG A 1149 -18.01 -9.52 16.28
C ARG A 1149 -16.63 -9.85 15.68
N ASN A 1150 -16.22 -9.23 14.58
CA ASN A 1150 -14.86 -9.42 14.05
C ASN A 1150 -13.81 -8.59 14.81
N MET A 1151 -14.17 -7.39 15.26
CA MET A 1151 -13.28 -6.50 16.01
C MET A 1151 -13.10 -6.93 17.48
N GLU A 1152 -14.11 -7.57 18.09
CA GLU A 1152 -14.02 -7.99 19.51
C GLU A 1152 -13.01 -9.13 19.78
N CYS A 1153 -12.39 -9.74 18.76
CA CYS A 1153 -11.48 -10.88 18.92
C CYS A 1153 -10.09 -10.72 18.28
N ASN A 1154 -9.76 -9.54 17.72
CA ASN A 1154 -8.45 -9.27 17.13
C ASN A 1154 -8.10 -7.78 17.29
N GLU A 1155 -7.13 -7.48 18.16
CA GLU A 1155 -6.64 -6.12 18.46
C GLU A 1155 -6.10 -5.36 17.21
N GLN A 1156 -5.67 -6.09 16.18
CA GLN A 1156 -5.15 -5.54 14.93
C GLN A 1156 -6.23 -5.41 13.84
N MET A 1157 -7.48 -5.82 14.09
CA MET A 1157 -8.57 -5.72 13.11
C MET A 1157 -9.13 -4.30 13.07
N THR A 1158 -8.87 -3.57 11.99
CA THR A 1158 -9.50 -2.26 11.80
C THR A 1158 -10.98 -2.41 11.39
N PHE A 1159 -11.77 -1.34 11.56
CA PHE A 1159 -13.11 -1.27 10.99
C PHE A 1159 -13.08 -1.51 9.48
N ASP A 1160 -12.10 -0.95 8.78
CA ASP A 1160 -11.97 -1.02 7.32
C ASP A 1160 -11.73 -2.45 6.84
N ASP A 1161 -10.94 -3.25 7.57
CA ASP A 1161 -10.68 -4.65 7.24
C ASP A 1161 -11.93 -5.52 7.42
N ALA A 1162 -12.62 -5.34 8.56
CA ALA A 1162 -13.87 -6.04 8.85
C ALA A 1162 -15.03 -5.59 7.93
N PHE A 1163 -15.03 -4.33 7.50
CA PHE A 1163 -15.97 -3.78 6.52
C PHE A 1163 -15.74 -4.37 5.12
N LYS A 1164 -14.49 -4.42 4.64
CA LYS A 1164 -14.17 -5.06 3.33
C LYS A 1164 -14.63 -6.51 3.30
N ARG A 1165 -14.33 -7.28 4.36
CA ARG A 1165 -14.82 -8.67 4.54
C ARG A 1165 -16.35 -8.81 4.49
N LEU A 1166 -17.10 -7.81 4.93
CA LEU A 1166 -18.57 -7.78 4.85
C LEU A 1166 -19.05 -7.48 3.43
N VAL A 1167 -18.42 -6.54 2.73
CA VAL A 1167 -18.70 -6.22 1.33
C VAL A 1167 -18.45 -7.44 0.43
N ASP A 1168 -17.40 -8.21 0.70
CA ASP A 1168 -17.11 -9.49 0.04
C ASP A 1168 -18.21 -10.56 0.23
N LYS A 1169 -19.21 -10.35 1.11
CA LYS A 1169 -20.34 -11.28 1.26
C LYS A 1169 -21.52 -10.96 0.34
N ARG A 1170 -21.68 -9.70 -0.11
CA ARG A 1170 -22.75 -9.27 -1.02
C ARG A 1170 -22.35 -8.00 -1.79
N TYR A 1171 -22.41 -8.06 -3.12
CA TYR A 1171 -22.11 -6.91 -3.98
C TYR A 1171 -23.05 -5.73 -3.75
N SER A 1172 -22.56 -4.53 -4.10
CA SER A 1172 -23.29 -3.27 -3.96
C SER A 1172 -23.78 -2.98 -2.53
N SER A 1173 -23.11 -3.53 -1.50
CA SER A 1173 -23.57 -3.54 -0.11
C SER A 1173 -24.01 -2.19 0.47
N PHE A 1174 -23.36 -1.09 0.08
CA PHE A 1174 -23.60 0.26 0.61
C PHE A 1174 -23.71 1.28 -0.53
N ASN A 1175 -24.61 2.24 -0.37
CA ASN A 1175 -24.96 3.26 -1.34
C ASN A 1175 -24.21 4.58 -1.08
N THR A 1176 -24.01 4.94 0.19
CA THR A 1176 -23.52 6.27 0.60
C THR A 1176 -22.48 6.21 1.73
N TRP A 1177 -21.74 7.31 1.93
CA TRP A 1177 -20.77 7.42 3.02
C TRP A 1177 -21.46 7.63 4.37
N GLN A 1178 -22.67 8.22 4.38
CA GLN A 1178 -23.47 8.40 5.58
C GLN A 1178 -23.88 7.05 6.19
N GLU A 1179 -24.25 6.06 5.37
CA GLU A 1179 -24.53 4.68 5.83
C GLU A 1179 -23.29 4.04 6.50
N ILE A 1180 -22.09 4.25 5.93
CA ILE A 1180 -20.83 3.70 6.45
C ILE A 1180 -20.44 4.36 7.79
N GLY A 1181 -20.58 5.68 7.90
CA GLY A 1181 -20.33 6.40 9.15
C GLY A 1181 -21.32 6.06 10.26
N TRP A 1182 -22.59 5.82 9.91
CA TRP A 1182 -23.60 5.29 10.85
C TRP A 1182 -23.18 3.92 11.36
N LEU A 1183 -22.82 3.02 10.45
CA LEU A 1183 -22.36 1.67 10.76
C LEU A 1183 -21.13 1.66 11.68
N GLN A 1184 -20.14 2.55 11.49
CA GLN A 1184 -18.99 2.63 12.41
C GLN A 1184 -19.40 3.11 13.81
N CYS A 1185 -20.36 4.04 13.93
CA CYS A 1185 -20.90 4.46 15.22
C CYS A 1185 -21.68 3.32 15.91
N GLY A 1186 -22.48 2.56 15.15
CA GLY A 1186 -23.20 1.38 15.63
C GLY A 1186 -22.28 0.25 16.09
N VAL A 1187 -21.18 0.00 15.36
CA VAL A 1187 -20.16 -0.98 15.77
C VAL A 1187 -19.51 -0.61 17.10
N VAL A 1188 -19.19 0.67 17.32
CA VAL A 1188 -18.69 1.16 18.61
C VAL A 1188 -19.75 1.02 19.71
N TYR A 1189 -21.03 1.30 19.41
CA TYR A 1189 -22.12 1.07 20.36
C TYR A 1189 -22.22 -0.41 20.79
N CYS A 1190 -22.21 -1.34 19.83
CA CYS A 1190 -22.19 -2.78 20.10
C CYS A 1190 -21.02 -3.18 21.00
N LEU A 1191 -19.80 -2.75 20.64
CA LEU A 1191 -18.59 -3.05 21.43
C LEU A 1191 -18.69 -2.50 22.85
N SER A 1192 -19.20 -1.27 23.03
CA SER A 1192 -19.39 -0.67 24.36
C SER A 1192 -20.40 -1.43 25.21
N VAL A 1193 -21.60 -1.71 24.68
CA VAL A 1193 -22.68 -2.36 25.44
C VAL A 1193 -22.34 -3.81 25.78
N ARG A 1194 -21.84 -4.59 24.82
CA ARG A 1194 -21.55 -6.03 24.99
C ARG A 1194 -20.43 -6.30 26.01
N HIS A 1195 -19.48 -5.38 26.13
CA HIS A 1195 -18.28 -5.53 26.97
C HIS A 1195 -18.23 -4.54 28.15
N GLY A 1196 -19.35 -3.88 28.46
CA GLY A 1196 -19.49 -3.03 29.65
C GLY A 1196 -18.58 -1.80 29.69
N VAL A 1197 -18.24 -1.23 28.53
CA VAL A 1197 -17.43 -0.01 28.41
C VAL A 1197 -18.34 1.22 28.41
N GLU A 1198 -17.88 2.31 29.03
CA GLU A 1198 -18.64 3.57 29.10
C GLU A 1198 -19.01 4.11 27.71
N LEU A 1199 -20.27 4.53 27.54
CA LEU A 1199 -20.78 5.10 26.30
C LEU A 1199 -20.29 6.52 26.00
N SER A 1200 -19.42 7.11 26.83
CA SER A 1200 -18.86 8.45 26.65
C SER A 1200 -18.17 8.60 25.28
N ILE A 1201 -17.35 7.62 24.88
CA ILE A 1201 -16.67 7.58 23.58
C ILE A 1201 -17.68 7.42 22.43
N TYR A 1202 -18.69 6.53 22.58
CA TYR A 1202 -19.77 6.40 21.62
C TYR A 1202 -20.53 7.72 21.42
N HIS A 1203 -20.89 8.41 22.51
CA HIS A 1203 -21.60 9.68 22.43
C HIS A 1203 -20.75 10.78 21.77
N GLN A 1204 -19.45 10.86 22.08
CA GLN A 1204 -18.53 11.78 21.41
C GLN A 1204 -18.47 11.49 19.90
N MET A 1205 -18.27 10.22 19.51
CA MET A 1205 -18.18 9.80 18.12
C MET A 1205 -19.49 10.05 17.36
N ASN A 1206 -20.62 9.60 17.90
CA ASN A 1206 -21.94 9.75 17.30
C ASN A 1206 -22.32 11.23 17.16
N ASN A 1207 -21.95 12.09 18.11
CA ASN A 1207 -22.16 13.53 17.98
C ASN A 1207 -21.35 14.14 16.84
N SER A 1208 -20.04 13.82 16.73
CA SER A 1208 -19.20 14.28 15.61
C SER A 1208 -19.70 13.75 14.25
N TYR A 1209 -20.20 12.52 14.22
CA TYR A 1209 -20.82 11.92 13.04
C TYR A 1209 -22.12 12.66 12.65
N LEU A 1210 -23.03 12.93 13.59
CA LEU A 1210 -24.28 13.66 13.32
C LEU A 1210 -24.03 15.11 12.89
N ASP A 1211 -23.00 15.77 13.45
CA ASP A 1211 -22.60 17.12 13.03
C ASP A 1211 -22.17 17.14 11.55
N MET A 1212 -21.47 16.09 11.11
CA MET A 1212 -21.06 15.91 9.72
C MET A 1212 -22.21 15.46 8.80
N ALA A 1213 -22.81 14.30 9.08
CA ALA A 1213 -23.78 13.61 8.22
C ALA A 1213 -25.18 14.23 8.19
N VAL A 1214 -25.56 15.02 9.21
CA VAL A 1214 -26.87 15.70 9.25
C VAL A 1214 -26.73 17.19 9.01
N LYS A 1215 -25.74 17.87 9.60
CA LYS A 1215 -25.57 19.33 9.48
C LYS A 1215 -24.58 19.77 8.40
N GLY A 1216 -23.75 18.85 7.88
CA GLY A 1216 -22.72 19.14 6.87
C GLY A 1216 -21.42 19.72 7.42
N ASN A 1217 -21.24 19.76 8.74
CA ASN A 1217 -20.11 20.42 9.36
C ASN A 1217 -18.81 19.59 9.18
N GLY A 1218 -17.75 20.24 8.70
CA GLY A 1218 -16.46 19.60 8.49
C GLY A 1218 -16.36 18.71 7.24
N LEU A 1219 -17.36 18.74 6.36
CA LEU A 1219 -17.27 18.16 5.02
C LEU A 1219 -16.44 19.05 4.08
N PRO A 1220 -15.76 18.46 3.07
CA PRO A 1220 -15.26 19.21 1.92
C PRO A 1220 -16.39 19.97 1.24
N LYS A 1221 -16.07 21.16 0.74
CA LYS A 1221 -17.01 21.96 -0.04
C LYS A 1221 -17.39 21.23 -1.34
N GLY A 1222 -18.59 21.51 -1.84
CA GLY A 1222 -19.18 20.79 -2.98
C GLY A 1222 -19.87 19.46 -2.61
N VAL A 1223 -19.49 18.82 -1.49
CA VAL A 1223 -20.22 17.66 -0.96
C VAL A 1223 -21.57 18.14 -0.42
N LYS A 1224 -22.66 17.62 -0.99
CA LYS A 1224 -24.02 17.83 -0.48
C LYS A 1224 -24.45 16.64 0.38
N ASN A 1225 -25.18 16.93 1.44
CA ASN A 1225 -26.03 15.95 2.13
C ASN A 1225 -27.27 15.65 1.26
#